data_AF-A0A7V5BEF5-F1
#
_entry.id   AF-A0A7V5BEF5-F1
#
_cell.length_a   1.000
_cell.length_b   1.000
_cell.length_c   1.000
_cell.angle_alpha   90.00
_cell.angle_beta   90.00
_cell.angle_gamma   90.00
#
_symmetry.space_group_name_H-M   'P 1'
#
loop_
_entity.id
_entity.type
_entity.pdbx_description
1 polymer ?
#
loop_
_entity_poly.entity_id
_entity_poly.type
_entity_poly.pdbx_seq_one_letter_code
_entity_poly.pdbx_strand_id
1 'polypeptide(L)'
;LGSLKRAALPAGSSFFTNTLQRFQPLEKPTRQGLSNVKIGQPIEVVAFSPQGRPTWVKGSLAINTRGIDAEDQAFLYLDELKNKMGIEHPMEEFQISKQQQDEYGQTHIRMEQYYHGLPVYAGEVILHEKEGKIIGFNGNYQPTPKVDIIPDLAQANAIDLVKTDLATKAKFMDFPKGGLNAQINPSHQVESQLVIYYDEGEVAHLAWQVKIHPNITEQWLYFVDAHSGAILTSRINSCHFAHDEYVQAAVAQAKSKKNVEDLPVSGDMDPLDGSLDASGFDLNNILRSFKTYTVTSQNTNFLIDVTRSMFNAGASNMPDEPVGAIFTIDGNNGSPQSNSFQVTHLVNSSNNWNDKTAVSAHYNAGLAYDYYRTTFGRNSINGEGGTIISIINVADENGQGMDNAFWNGQAMFYGNGKDAFKPLAGALDVAGHELSHGVIQNTANLVYQGESGALNESYADIFGAMIDRDDWKMGEDVVFTNVFTSGALRDLSDPHNGATQLGQPGYQPAHVSEQYTGSQDNGGVHINSGITNKAYYLIATAITKDKAEKIYYKALTDYLTKHSQFKDLRIAILKSAEDIYGVGSAEANAVGPAFDQVGIDGPNSGGGSTSPNNNYQNELEPNPGQDFIVYRDAANGNKLSMADASGSVVSGFTSAMASLSKPTVTDNGSNILYVADDHTIRNISFDWGGGSFTEVIFDSATDNRNVAVSPDGSRVAVLTTAYDDLVWVYDFTLNGWKSFELYNPTIDSSATYNVDAADVLHFDYSGEYVMYDAQSTIQNGQGADISYWDIGFLHVWDNGANTWADGNIDKLFSGLPENTSVGNPAFAKNSPYIIAFDFFDDSSLALWGANIETGDAEEIATNNVYSVPSFAPSDQYLLADSGINGGTGTEIYTVKL
;
A
#
# COMPACT_ATOMS: atom_id res chain seq x y z
N LEU A 1 -18.69 -54.00 -36.23
CA LEU A 1 -19.93 -54.77 -36.42
C LEU A 1 -20.48 -55.05 -35.03
N GLY A 2 -21.29 -54.17 -34.45
CA GLY A 2 -22.76 -54.19 -34.58
C GLY A 2 -23.31 -55.28 -33.67
N SER A 3 -24.21 -55.08 -32.72
CA SER A 3 -25.25 -54.07 -32.53
C SER A 3 -25.95 -54.37 -31.20
N LEU A 4 -26.70 -53.40 -30.66
CA LEU A 4 -28.08 -53.52 -30.11
C LEU A 4 -28.30 -52.35 -29.14
N LYS A 5 -28.86 -51.24 -29.65
CA LYS A 5 -30.30 -50.89 -29.69
C LYS A 5 -30.85 -50.38 -28.35
N ARG A 6 -30.96 -49.05 -28.26
CA ARG A 6 -31.85 -48.30 -27.35
C ARG A 6 -33.28 -48.26 -27.92
N ALA A 7 -34.27 -48.43 -27.05
CA ALA A 7 -35.61 -47.84 -27.07
C ALA A 7 -36.19 -48.01 -25.64
N ALA A 8 -36.26 -46.98 -24.79
CA ALA A 8 -37.22 -45.87 -24.71
C ALA A 8 -38.39 -46.18 -23.74
N LEU A 9 -38.47 -45.39 -22.65
CA LEU A 9 -39.67 -45.13 -21.84
C LEU A 9 -39.63 -43.64 -21.39
N PRO A 10 -40.78 -43.01 -21.07
CA PRO A 10 -41.15 -41.68 -21.54
C PRO A 10 -41.14 -40.59 -20.46
N ALA A 11 -41.37 -39.37 -20.95
CA ALA A 11 -41.21 -38.06 -20.35
C ALA A 11 -42.07 -37.74 -19.11
N GLY A 12 -41.50 -36.87 -18.25
CA GLY A 12 -42.21 -35.65 -17.84
C GLY A 12 -42.12 -35.26 -16.35
N SER A 13 -41.08 -34.53 -15.96
CA SER A 13 -41.20 -33.28 -15.17
C SER A 13 -39.84 -32.58 -15.08
N SER A 14 -39.76 -31.45 -15.78
CA SER A 14 -38.63 -30.52 -15.88
C SER A 14 -38.29 -29.85 -14.56
N PHE A 15 -37.04 -29.91 -14.08
CA PHE A 15 -36.46 -28.91 -13.17
C PHE A 15 -34.92 -28.96 -13.04
N PHE A 16 -34.17 -29.41 -14.06
CA PHE A 16 -32.70 -29.28 -14.06
C PHE A 16 -32.18 -29.26 -15.50
N THR A 17 -32.09 -28.09 -16.12
CA THR A 17 -31.20 -27.76 -17.26
C THR A 17 -31.45 -26.30 -17.68
N ASN A 18 -31.09 -25.32 -16.85
CA ASN A 18 -31.15 -23.92 -17.29
C ASN A 18 -30.13 -22.99 -16.62
N THR A 19 -28.89 -23.46 -16.41
CA THR A 19 -27.80 -22.60 -15.89
C THR A 19 -26.48 -22.74 -16.65
N LEU A 20 -26.48 -23.29 -17.88
CA LEU A 20 -25.27 -23.47 -18.70
C LEU A 20 -25.46 -23.05 -20.17
N GLN A 21 -26.42 -22.18 -20.48
CA GLN A 21 -26.68 -21.74 -21.86
C GLN A 21 -26.79 -20.21 -22.07
N ARG A 22 -26.22 -19.42 -21.18
CA ARG A 22 -26.09 -17.95 -21.36
C ARG A 22 -24.65 -17.45 -21.23
N PHE A 23 -23.69 -18.14 -21.85
CA PHE A 23 -22.39 -17.54 -22.17
C PHE A 23 -21.97 -18.07 -23.54
N GLN A 24 -22.56 -17.48 -24.58
CA GLN A 24 -21.92 -17.51 -25.89
C GLN A 24 -20.77 -16.49 -25.82
N PRO A 25 -19.52 -16.84 -26.13
CA PRO A 25 -18.48 -15.84 -26.30
C PRO A 25 -18.96 -14.85 -27.36
N LEU A 26 -19.01 -13.56 -27.02
CA LEU A 26 -19.17 -12.51 -28.01
C LEU A 26 -18.10 -12.71 -29.09
N GLU A 27 -18.51 -12.61 -30.36
CA GLU A 27 -17.62 -12.77 -31.50
C GLU A 27 -16.37 -11.89 -31.31
N LYS A 28 -15.19 -12.52 -31.42
CA LYS A 28 -13.88 -11.87 -31.37
C LYS A 28 -13.85 -10.68 -32.34
N PRO A 29 -13.53 -9.45 -31.91
CA PRO A 29 -13.09 -8.43 -32.83
C PRO A 29 -11.70 -8.84 -33.33
N THR A 30 -11.61 -9.33 -34.57
CA THR A 30 -10.35 -9.37 -35.29
C THR A 30 -9.87 -7.94 -35.51
N ARG A 31 -8.76 -7.54 -34.88
CA ARG A 31 -8.01 -6.35 -35.30
C ARG A 31 -6.55 -6.71 -35.56
N GLN A 32 -6.25 -6.85 -36.86
CA GLN A 32 -4.90 -6.75 -37.40
C GLN A 32 -4.35 -5.33 -37.17
N GLY A 33 -3.09 -5.25 -36.74
CA GLY A 33 -2.26 -4.06 -36.94
C GLY A 33 -1.89 -3.29 -35.67
N LEU A 34 -0.99 -3.84 -34.86
CA LEU A 34 -0.23 -3.08 -33.86
C LEU A 34 1.24 -3.52 -33.92
N SER A 35 1.91 -3.18 -35.02
CA SER A 35 3.33 -3.50 -35.24
C SER A 35 4.23 -2.27 -35.20
N ASN A 36 3.80 -1.17 -34.57
CA ASN A 36 4.60 0.04 -34.37
C ASN A 36 3.97 0.89 -33.24
N VAL A 37 4.47 0.75 -32.01
CA VAL A 37 4.16 1.62 -30.87
C VAL A 37 5.48 2.27 -30.44
N LYS A 38 5.49 3.60 -30.30
CA LYS A 38 6.63 4.40 -29.81
C LYS A 38 6.19 5.18 -28.57
N ILE A 39 7.09 5.27 -27.59
CA ILE A 39 6.93 5.72 -26.20
C ILE A 39 6.48 7.19 -26.06
N GLY A 40 5.80 7.44 -24.94
CA GLY A 40 5.45 8.72 -24.35
C GLY A 40 5.31 8.43 -22.87
N GLN A 41 5.64 9.44 -22.04
CA GLN A 41 5.76 9.41 -20.57
C GLN A 41 5.98 8.00 -19.98
N PRO A 42 7.23 7.59 -19.66
CA PRO A 42 7.54 6.23 -19.25
C PRO A 42 6.62 5.78 -18.11
N ILE A 43 6.18 4.53 -18.20
CA ILE A 43 5.40 3.88 -17.14
C ILE A 43 6.38 3.49 -16.04
N GLU A 44 6.26 4.17 -14.90
CA GLU A 44 7.14 4.09 -13.73
C GLU A 44 6.44 3.33 -12.61
N VAL A 45 7.10 2.32 -12.02
CA VAL A 45 6.58 1.64 -10.83
C VAL A 45 6.98 2.43 -9.60
N VAL A 46 5.98 2.97 -8.90
CA VAL A 46 6.17 3.85 -7.75
C VAL A 46 6.21 3.07 -6.44
N ALA A 47 5.51 1.94 -6.35
CA ALA A 47 5.56 1.12 -5.14
C ALA A 47 5.42 -0.36 -5.46
N PHE A 48 5.95 -1.17 -4.55
CA PHE A 48 5.88 -2.62 -4.59
C PHE A 48 5.21 -3.16 -3.34
N SER A 49 4.51 -4.29 -3.50
CA SER A 49 4.12 -5.16 -2.39
C SER A 49 5.38 -5.72 -1.71
N PRO A 50 5.27 -6.26 -0.48
CA PRO A 50 6.38 -6.96 0.18
C PRO A 50 6.99 -8.08 -0.66
N GLN A 51 6.24 -8.62 -1.64
CA GLN A 51 6.68 -9.69 -2.53
C GLN A 51 7.12 -9.18 -3.91
N GLY A 52 7.46 -7.89 -4.02
CA GLY A 52 8.09 -7.32 -5.22
C GLY A 52 7.14 -7.07 -6.39
N ARG A 53 5.83 -7.18 -6.20
CA ARG A 53 4.83 -6.88 -7.25
C ARG A 53 4.49 -5.40 -7.28
N PRO A 54 4.38 -4.75 -8.46
CA PRO A 54 3.94 -3.37 -8.57
C PRO A 54 2.57 -3.16 -7.91
N THR A 55 2.48 -2.29 -6.90
CA THR A 55 1.22 -1.88 -6.26
C THR A 55 0.80 -0.48 -6.64
N TRP A 56 1.73 0.34 -7.11
CA TRP A 56 1.48 1.65 -7.68
C TRP A 56 2.34 1.87 -8.92
N VAL A 57 1.72 2.34 -9.99
CA VAL A 57 2.38 2.67 -11.24
C VAL A 57 1.84 3.98 -11.76
N LYS A 58 2.73 4.80 -12.29
CA LYS A 58 2.44 6.13 -12.84
C LYS A 58 2.88 6.16 -14.29
N GLY A 59 2.24 6.99 -15.09
CA GLY A 59 2.59 7.22 -16.49
C GLY A 59 1.53 6.69 -17.44
N SER A 60 1.71 6.98 -18.72
CA SER A 60 0.72 6.72 -19.76
C SER A 60 1.36 6.02 -20.93
N LEU A 61 0.66 5.02 -21.50
CA LEU A 61 1.06 4.46 -22.79
C LEU A 61 1.09 5.55 -23.87
N ALA A 62 2.10 5.52 -24.74
CA ALA A 62 2.05 6.29 -25.98
C ALA A 62 1.36 5.56 -27.11
N ILE A 63 0.06 5.50 -26.94
CA ILE A 63 -0.87 5.07 -27.98
C ILE A 63 -1.73 6.26 -28.38
N ASN A 64 -2.13 6.30 -29.66
CA ASN A 64 -3.12 7.26 -30.11
C ASN A 64 -4.50 6.83 -29.57
N THR A 65 -4.95 7.48 -28.50
CA THR A 65 -6.21 7.15 -27.83
C THR A 65 -7.46 7.66 -28.55
N ARG A 66 -7.31 8.33 -29.71
CA ARG A 66 -8.45 8.90 -30.44
C ARG A 66 -9.39 7.77 -30.92
N GLY A 67 -10.55 7.68 -30.25
CA GLY A 67 -11.60 6.71 -30.57
C GLY A 67 -11.46 5.35 -29.88
N ILE A 68 -10.56 5.24 -28.89
CA ILE A 68 -10.46 4.11 -27.97
C ILE A 68 -11.09 4.54 -26.65
N ASP A 69 -12.07 3.80 -26.15
CA ASP A 69 -12.68 4.12 -24.85
C ASP A 69 -11.73 3.81 -23.68
N ALA A 70 -12.10 4.25 -22.48
CA ALA A 70 -11.23 4.14 -21.30
C ALA A 70 -11.05 2.68 -20.85
N GLU A 71 -12.03 1.81 -21.14
CA GLU A 71 -11.98 0.38 -20.82
C GLU A 71 -10.95 -0.35 -21.69
N ASP A 72 -11.01 -0.16 -23.02
CA ASP A 72 -10.02 -0.72 -23.95
C ASP A 72 -8.61 -0.21 -23.62
N GLN A 73 -8.47 1.06 -23.26
CA GLN A 73 -7.18 1.62 -22.84
C GLN A 73 -6.66 1.00 -21.54
N ALA A 74 -7.54 0.70 -20.59
CA ALA A 74 -7.17 0.08 -19.34
C ALA A 74 -6.60 -1.34 -19.56
N PHE A 75 -7.24 -2.14 -20.42
CA PHE A 75 -6.72 -3.47 -20.77
C PHE A 75 -5.40 -3.41 -21.56
N LEU A 76 -5.21 -2.42 -22.44
CA LEU A 76 -3.91 -2.20 -23.09
C LEU A 76 -2.83 -1.85 -22.07
N TYR A 77 -3.17 -1.06 -21.06
CA TYR A 77 -2.25 -0.70 -19.98
C TYR A 77 -1.84 -1.91 -19.14
N LEU A 78 -2.78 -2.79 -18.79
CA LEU A 78 -2.49 -4.04 -18.11
C LEU A 78 -1.69 -5.03 -18.97
N ASP A 79 -1.94 -5.08 -20.28
CA ASP A 79 -1.18 -5.95 -21.19
C ASP A 79 0.30 -5.55 -21.28
N GLU A 80 0.61 -4.26 -21.23
CA GLU A 80 1.99 -3.76 -21.16
C GLU A 80 2.68 -4.18 -19.85
N LEU A 81 1.94 -4.14 -18.74
CA LEU A 81 2.47 -4.43 -17.41
C LEU A 81 2.49 -5.91 -17.06
N LYS A 82 1.86 -6.77 -17.85
CA LYS A 82 1.56 -8.17 -17.51
C LYS A 82 2.78 -8.97 -17.04
N ASN A 83 3.95 -8.75 -17.64
CA ASN A 83 5.19 -9.44 -17.24
C ASN A 83 5.67 -8.99 -15.85
N LYS A 84 5.61 -7.68 -15.55
CA LYS A 84 5.96 -7.14 -14.23
C LYS A 84 4.93 -7.53 -13.16
N MET A 85 3.68 -7.71 -13.56
CA MET A 85 2.58 -8.15 -12.68
C MET A 85 2.54 -9.69 -12.48
N GLY A 86 3.23 -10.47 -13.32
CA GLY A 86 3.07 -11.93 -13.33
C GLY A 86 1.70 -12.40 -13.82
N ILE A 87 1.06 -11.62 -14.70
CA ILE A 87 -0.25 -11.91 -15.29
C ILE A 87 -0.05 -12.44 -16.71
N GLU A 88 -0.71 -13.53 -17.09
CA GLU A 88 -0.56 -14.16 -18.41
C GLU A 88 -1.59 -13.60 -19.41
N HIS A 89 -2.84 -13.40 -18.95
CA HIS A 89 -3.98 -13.02 -19.79
C HIS A 89 -4.83 -11.93 -19.13
N PRO A 90 -4.39 -10.65 -19.09
CA PRO A 90 -5.11 -9.59 -18.38
C PRO A 90 -6.58 -9.40 -18.78
N MET A 91 -6.92 -9.60 -20.05
CA MET A 91 -8.32 -9.50 -20.53
C MET A 91 -9.22 -10.64 -20.03
N GLU A 92 -8.66 -11.79 -19.67
CA GLU A 92 -9.40 -12.93 -19.11
C GLU A 92 -9.37 -12.89 -17.57
N GLU A 93 -8.30 -12.31 -17.02
CA GLU A 93 -8.01 -12.29 -15.59
C GLU A 93 -8.49 -11.04 -14.87
N PHE A 94 -8.90 -9.98 -15.56
CA PHE A 94 -9.48 -8.78 -14.93
C PHE A 94 -10.85 -8.45 -15.50
N GLN A 95 -11.77 -8.05 -14.62
CA GLN A 95 -13.11 -7.60 -14.99
C GLN A 95 -13.42 -6.28 -14.30
N ILE A 96 -13.96 -5.31 -15.04
CA ILE A 96 -14.39 -4.02 -14.47
C ILE A 96 -15.54 -4.27 -13.49
N SER A 97 -15.33 -3.90 -12.23
CA SER A 97 -16.36 -3.93 -11.19
C SER A 97 -17.05 -2.58 -11.01
N LYS A 98 -16.31 -1.48 -11.19
CA LYS A 98 -16.85 -0.12 -11.08
C LYS A 98 -16.06 0.86 -11.95
N GLN A 99 -16.76 1.80 -12.56
CA GLN A 99 -16.17 2.96 -13.23
C GLN A 99 -16.85 4.24 -12.73
N GLN A 100 -16.06 5.22 -12.31
CA GLN A 100 -16.58 6.48 -11.78
C GLN A 100 -15.66 7.64 -12.15
N GLN A 101 -16.24 8.74 -12.65
CA GLN A 101 -15.52 10.00 -12.81
C GLN A 101 -15.64 10.84 -11.53
N ASP A 102 -14.52 11.35 -11.05
CA ASP A 102 -14.45 12.25 -9.90
C ASP A 102 -14.81 13.71 -10.30
N GLU A 103 -14.90 14.58 -9.30
CA GLU A 103 -15.20 16.00 -9.51
C GLU A 103 -14.07 16.80 -10.18
N TYR A 104 -12.88 16.21 -10.32
CA TYR A 104 -11.68 16.80 -10.93
C TYR A 104 -11.43 16.30 -12.36
N GLY A 105 -12.36 15.51 -12.91
CA GLY A 105 -12.33 15.01 -14.28
C GLY A 105 -11.45 13.77 -14.49
N GLN A 106 -11.02 13.11 -13.42
CA GLN A 106 -10.32 11.82 -13.45
C GLN A 106 -11.35 10.68 -13.40
N THR A 107 -11.21 9.68 -14.28
CA THR A 107 -12.04 8.47 -14.24
C THR A 107 -11.27 7.34 -13.56
N HIS A 108 -11.85 6.76 -12.51
CA HIS A 108 -11.32 5.62 -11.77
C HIS A 108 -12.02 4.35 -12.25
N ILE A 109 -11.23 3.39 -12.73
CA ILE A 109 -11.70 2.11 -13.28
C ILE A 109 -11.22 0.99 -12.36
N ARG A 110 -12.09 0.55 -11.46
CA ARG A 110 -11.84 -0.54 -10.53
C ARG A 110 -12.11 -1.87 -11.22
N MET A 111 -11.15 -2.78 -11.13
CA MET A 111 -11.19 -4.11 -11.72
C MET A 111 -10.89 -5.17 -10.66
N GLU A 112 -11.67 -6.25 -10.66
CA GLU A 112 -11.41 -7.42 -9.82
C GLU A 112 -10.71 -8.51 -10.63
N GLN A 113 -9.83 -9.27 -9.98
CA GLN A 113 -9.07 -10.34 -10.60
C GLN A 113 -9.84 -11.68 -10.57
N TYR A 114 -9.74 -12.43 -11.65
CA TYR A 114 -10.35 -13.73 -11.87
C TYR A 114 -9.33 -14.72 -12.46
N TYR A 115 -9.57 -16.01 -12.24
CA TYR A 115 -8.88 -17.10 -12.92
C TYR A 115 -9.89 -18.14 -13.37
N HIS A 116 -10.00 -18.35 -14.69
CA HIS A 116 -11.04 -19.18 -15.30
C HIS A 116 -12.47 -18.86 -14.80
N GLY A 117 -12.75 -17.58 -14.56
CA GLY A 117 -14.04 -17.09 -14.08
C GLY A 117 -14.28 -17.27 -12.57
N LEU A 118 -13.32 -17.82 -11.82
CA LEU A 118 -13.34 -17.82 -10.35
C LEU A 118 -12.66 -16.56 -9.82
N PRO A 119 -13.23 -15.86 -8.83
CA PRO A 119 -12.60 -14.68 -8.27
C PRO A 119 -11.30 -15.07 -7.56
N VAL A 120 -10.24 -14.29 -7.78
CA VAL A 120 -9.01 -14.36 -6.98
C VAL A 120 -9.25 -13.50 -5.74
N TYR A 121 -9.22 -14.12 -4.57
CA TYR A 121 -9.44 -13.40 -3.32
C TYR A 121 -8.40 -12.29 -3.18
N ALA A 122 -8.86 -11.10 -2.74
CA ALA A 122 -8.04 -9.90 -2.59
C ALA A 122 -7.47 -9.29 -3.88
N GLY A 123 -7.69 -9.90 -5.06
CA GLY A 123 -7.19 -9.38 -6.32
C GLY A 123 -8.05 -8.24 -6.86
N GLU A 124 -7.52 -7.03 -6.79
CA GLU A 124 -8.17 -5.79 -7.22
C GLU A 124 -7.14 -4.74 -7.66
N VAL A 125 -7.41 -4.09 -8.80
CA VAL A 125 -6.65 -2.94 -9.30
C VAL A 125 -7.59 -1.79 -9.65
N ILE A 126 -7.09 -0.57 -9.56
CA ILE A 126 -7.76 0.65 -9.98
C ILE A 126 -6.87 1.32 -11.01
N LEU A 127 -7.40 1.55 -12.20
CA LEU A 127 -6.73 2.35 -13.22
C LEU A 127 -7.30 3.77 -13.22
N HIS A 128 -6.43 4.75 -13.38
CA HIS A 128 -6.78 6.16 -13.36
C HIS A 128 -6.66 6.73 -14.75
N GLU A 129 -7.73 7.31 -15.27
CA GLU A 129 -7.79 7.95 -16.58
C GLU A 129 -7.98 9.47 -16.42
N LYS A 130 -7.24 10.25 -17.18
CA LYS A 130 -7.42 11.71 -17.26
C LYS A 130 -7.13 12.18 -18.69
N GLU A 131 -8.00 13.05 -19.21
CA GLU A 131 -7.88 13.63 -20.55
C GLU A 131 -7.75 12.60 -21.69
N GLY A 132 -8.46 11.47 -21.56
CA GLY A 132 -8.51 10.39 -22.53
C GLY A 132 -7.28 9.49 -22.51
N LYS A 133 -6.56 9.40 -21.38
CA LYS A 133 -5.37 8.56 -21.19
C LYS A 133 -5.34 7.94 -19.80
N ILE A 134 -4.94 6.67 -19.70
CA ILE A 134 -4.56 6.06 -18.42
C ILE A 134 -3.27 6.71 -17.93
N ILE A 135 -3.28 7.29 -16.73
CA ILE A 135 -2.17 8.02 -16.10
C ILE A 135 -1.49 7.22 -14.98
N GLY A 136 -2.02 6.05 -14.65
CA GLY A 136 -1.46 5.15 -13.65
C GLY A 136 -2.42 4.05 -13.25
N PHE A 137 -1.94 3.13 -12.42
CA PHE A 137 -2.75 2.16 -11.71
C PHE A 137 -2.27 2.01 -10.27
N ASN A 138 -3.16 1.61 -9.37
CA ASN A 138 -2.78 1.09 -8.07
C ASN A 138 -3.62 -0.13 -7.68
N GLY A 139 -3.13 -0.95 -6.75
CA GLY A 139 -3.91 -2.05 -6.19
C GLY A 139 -3.08 -3.24 -5.75
N ASN A 140 -3.78 -4.31 -5.39
CA ASN A 140 -3.19 -5.55 -4.93
C ASN A 140 -3.73 -6.72 -5.75
N TYR A 141 -2.87 -7.54 -6.31
CA TYR A 141 -3.25 -8.66 -7.17
C TYR A 141 -2.26 -9.81 -6.99
N GLN A 142 -2.66 -10.99 -7.46
CA GLN A 142 -1.84 -12.19 -7.40
C GLN A 142 -1.31 -12.53 -8.80
N PRO A 143 -0.13 -13.15 -8.92
CA PRO A 143 0.31 -13.72 -10.19
C PRO A 143 -0.72 -14.72 -10.74
N THR A 144 -0.68 -15.03 -12.02
CA THR A 144 -1.57 -16.03 -12.64
C THR A 144 -1.41 -17.37 -11.90
N PRO A 145 -2.48 -17.90 -11.27
CA PRO A 145 -2.38 -19.13 -10.50
C PRO A 145 -2.19 -20.34 -11.41
N LYS A 146 -1.51 -21.37 -10.89
CA LYS A 146 -1.32 -22.67 -11.55
C LYS A 146 -1.99 -23.76 -10.72
N VAL A 147 -3.32 -23.72 -10.65
CA VAL A 147 -4.13 -24.59 -9.79
C VAL A 147 -5.26 -25.25 -10.57
N ASP A 148 -5.61 -26.50 -10.22
CA ASP A 148 -6.81 -27.15 -10.75
C ASP A 148 -8.05 -26.46 -10.19
N ILE A 149 -9.01 -26.14 -11.05
CA ILE A 149 -10.23 -25.41 -10.70
C ILE A 149 -11.43 -26.33 -10.47
N ILE A 150 -11.23 -27.66 -10.58
CA ILE A 150 -12.28 -28.65 -10.34
C ILE A 150 -12.20 -29.09 -8.87
N PRO A 151 -13.16 -28.70 -8.00
CA PRO A 151 -13.10 -29.06 -6.59
C PRO A 151 -13.38 -30.56 -6.37
N ASP A 152 -12.54 -31.22 -5.59
CA ASP A 152 -12.79 -32.60 -5.13
C ASP A 152 -13.76 -32.65 -3.94
N LEU A 153 -13.77 -31.58 -3.14
CA LEU A 153 -14.64 -31.40 -1.99
C LEU A 153 -15.91 -30.62 -2.37
N ALA A 154 -17.08 -31.25 -2.17
CA ALA A 154 -18.35 -30.59 -2.36
C ALA A 154 -18.56 -29.42 -1.37
N GLN A 155 -19.17 -28.33 -1.83
CA GLN A 155 -19.46 -27.12 -1.03
C GLN A 155 -20.11 -27.42 0.32
N ALA A 156 -21.11 -28.31 0.34
CA ALA A 156 -21.81 -28.68 1.57
C ALA A 156 -20.86 -29.28 2.63
N ASN A 157 -19.90 -30.10 2.20
CA ASN A 157 -18.93 -30.71 3.11
C ASN A 157 -17.96 -29.64 3.65
N ALA A 158 -17.55 -28.66 2.84
CA ALA A 158 -16.73 -27.54 3.32
C ALA A 158 -17.47 -26.69 4.36
N ILE A 159 -18.75 -26.41 4.13
CA ILE A 159 -19.60 -25.70 5.11
C ILE A 159 -19.73 -26.51 6.41
N ASP A 160 -19.87 -27.83 6.33
CA ASP A 160 -19.95 -28.70 7.51
C ASP A 160 -18.63 -28.72 8.31
N LEU A 161 -17.47 -28.68 7.63
CA LEU A 161 -16.16 -28.52 8.28
C LEU A 161 -16.08 -27.18 9.01
N VAL A 162 -16.47 -26.08 8.36
CA VAL A 162 -16.48 -24.74 8.96
C VAL A 162 -17.41 -24.68 10.18
N LYS A 163 -18.62 -25.23 10.08
CA LYS A 163 -19.56 -25.27 11.23
C LYS A 163 -19.00 -26.09 12.39
N THR A 164 -18.31 -27.19 12.10
CA THR A 164 -17.70 -28.06 13.12
C THR A 164 -16.58 -27.32 13.85
N ASP A 165 -15.70 -26.65 13.11
CA ASP A 165 -14.61 -25.86 13.70
C ASP A 165 -15.15 -24.64 14.47
N LEU A 166 -16.06 -23.88 13.86
CA LEU A 166 -16.63 -22.67 14.46
C LEU A 166 -17.46 -22.98 15.71
N ALA A 167 -18.09 -24.15 15.82
CA ALA A 167 -18.80 -24.56 17.03
C ALA A 167 -17.88 -24.68 18.27
N THR A 168 -16.56 -24.73 18.09
CA THR A 168 -15.58 -24.68 19.19
C THR A 168 -15.21 -23.27 19.62
N LYS A 169 -15.52 -22.25 18.79
CA LYS A 169 -15.09 -20.86 18.94
C LYS A 169 -16.25 -19.88 19.18
N ALA A 170 -17.42 -20.17 18.62
CA ALA A 170 -18.58 -19.30 18.67
C ALA A 170 -19.89 -20.07 18.87
N LYS A 171 -20.89 -19.36 19.37
CA LYS A 171 -22.22 -19.92 19.63
C LYS A 171 -23.16 -19.67 18.45
N PHE A 172 -23.58 -20.75 17.79
CA PHE A 172 -24.56 -20.71 16.72
C PHE A 172 -25.97 -20.42 17.23
N MET A 173 -26.63 -19.47 16.58
CA MET A 173 -27.98 -19.01 16.87
C MET A 173 -28.73 -18.71 15.57
N ASP A 174 -30.02 -19.05 15.56
CA ASP A 174 -30.89 -18.67 14.45
C ASP A 174 -31.14 -17.16 14.50
N PHE A 175 -31.12 -16.51 13.34
CA PHE A 175 -31.49 -15.11 13.25
C PHE A 175 -32.98 -14.94 13.62
N PRO A 176 -33.31 -13.95 14.47
CA PRO A 176 -34.69 -13.68 14.83
C PRO A 176 -35.51 -13.32 13.58
N LYS A 177 -36.67 -13.98 13.39
CA LYS A 177 -37.47 -13.89 12.15
C LYS A 177 -38.64 -12.93 12.27
N GLY A 178 -38.84 -12.12 11.23
CA GLY A 178 -40.03 -11.26 11.05
C GLY A 178 -39.97 -9.94 11.82
N GLY A 179 -40.85 -9.00 11.44
CA GLY A 179 -40.92 -7.67 12.05
C GLY A 179 -39.61 -6.88 11.96
N LEU A 180 -39.40 -5.98 12.92
CA LEU A 180 -38.19 -5.16 13.02
C LEU A 180 -36.89 -5.95 13.10
N ASN A 181 -36.92 -7.14 13.70
CA ASN A 181 -35.74 -8.00 13.78
C ASN A 181 -35.20 -8.40 12.40
N ALA A 182 -36.03 -8.42 11.35
CA ALA A 182 -35.55 -8.70 10.00
C ALA A 182 -34.65 -7.59 9.45
N GLN A 183 -34.82 -6.34 9.89
CA GLN A 183 -34.06 -5.18 9.41
C GLN A 183 -32.61 -5.15 9.90
N ILE A 184 -32.30 -5.92 10.96
CA ILE A 184 -30.98 -5.93 11.62
C ILE A 184 -30.19 -7.21 11.35
N ASN A 185 -30.81 -8.16 10.64
CA ASN A 185 -30.20 -9.44 10.34
C ASN A 185 -29.24 -9.32 9.15
N PRO A 186 -28.11 -10.04 9.18
CA PRO A 186 -27.35 -10.29 7.96
C PRO A 186 -28.24 -10.95 6.90
N SER A 187 -28.02 -10.61 5.63
CA SER A 187 -28.81 -11.12 4.50
C SER A 187 -28.78 -12.66 4.39
N HIS A 188 -27.66 -13.27 4.78
CA HIS A 188 -27.48 -14.71 4.79
C HIS A 188 -26.69 -15.14 6.04
N GLN A 189 -27.07 -16.28 6.61
CA GLN A 189 -26.33 -16.87 7.73
C GLN A 189 -25.04 -17.57 7.29
N VAL A 190 -25.05 -18.15 6.09
CA VAL A 190 -23.87 -18.75 5.46
C VAL A 190 -23.89 -18.36 3.99
N GLU A 191 -22.79 -17.76 3.53
CA GLU A 191 -22.48 -17.57 2.12
C GLU A 191 -21.22 -18.36 1.82
N SER A 192 -21.23 -19.06 0.69
CA SER A 192 -20.05 -19.77 0.24
C SER A 192 -19.88 -19.63 -1.25
N GLN A 193 -18.64 -19.39 -1.66
CA GLN A 193 -18.23 -19.35 -3.05
C GLN A 193 -16.86 -20.00 -3.22
N LEU A 194 -16.60 -20.50 -4.42
CA LEU A 194 -15.30 -21.04 -4.79
C LEU A 194 -14.42 -19.87 -5.26
N VAL A 195 -13.20 -19.78 -4.73
CA VAL A 195 -12.25 -18.70 -5.01
C VAL A 195 -10.86 -19.27 -5.21
N ILE A 196 -9.96 -18.51 -5.83
CA ILE A 196 -8.53 -18.74 -5.71
C ILE A 196 -8.02 -17.96 -4.49
N TYR A 197 -7.35 -18.64 -3.57
CA TYR A 197 -6.80 -18.05 -2.34
C TYR A 197 -5.29 -18.30 -2.29
N TYR A 198 -4.52 -17.26 -1.99
CA TYR A 198 -3.07 -17.37 -1.76
C TYR A 198 -2.82 -17.38 -0.25
N ASP A 199 -2.06 -18.38 0.21
CA ASP A 199 -1.65 -18.47 1.61
C ASP A 199 -0.44 -17.56 1.93
N GLU A 200 0.03 -17.59 3.18
CA GLU A 200 1.19 -16.77 3.62
C GLU A 200 2.50 -17.16 2.90
N GLY A 201 2.57 -18.38 2.33
CA GLY A 201 3.69 -18.84 1.51
C GLY A 201 3.54 -18.53 0.02
N GLU A 202 2.55 -17.71 -0.35
CA GLU A 202 2.18 -17.38 -1.73
C GLU A 202 1.80 -18.58 -2.60
N VAL A 203 1.31 -19.65 -1.97
CA VAL A 203 0.81 -20.82 -2.68
C VAL A 203 -0.64 -20.60 -3.05
N ALA A 204 -0.98 -20.78 -4.32
CA ALA A 204 -2.35 -20.69 -4.82
C ALA A 204 -3.14 -21.96 -4.49
N HIS A 205 -4.29 -21.78 -3.84
CA HIS A 205 -5.26 -22.82 -3.51
C HIS A 205 -6.60 -22.54 -4.19
N LEU A 206 -7.22 -23.57 -4.74
CA LEU A 206 -8.66 -23.56 -4.95
C LEU A 206 -9.32 -23.72 -3.58
N ALA A 207 -10.10 -22.74 -3.15
CA ALA A 207 -10.67 -22.73 -1.80
C ALA A 207 -12.16 -22.39 -1.80
N TRP A 208 -12.91 -23.03 -0.90
CA TRP A 208 -14.22 -22.56 -0.49
C TRP A 208 -14.04 -21.39 0.47
N GLN A 209 -14.33 -20.18 -0.01
CA GLN A 209 -14.55 -19.04 0.86
C GLN A 209 -15.91 -19.20 1.52
N VAL A 210 -15.95 -19.27 2.85
CA VAL A 210 -17.19 -19.39 3.62
C VAL A 210 -17.29 -18.20 4.56
N LYS A 211 -18.23 -17.30 4.27
CA LYS A 211 -18.67 -16.26 5.20
C LYS A 211 -19.80 -16.83 6.04
N ILE A 212 -19.64 -16.85 7.35
CA ILE A 212 -20.61 -17.46 8.25
C ILE A 212 -20.86 -16.55 9.44
N HIS A 213 -22.15 -16.30 9.68
CA HIS A 213 -22.62 -15.56 10.82
C HIS A 213 -23.16 -16.57 11.85
N PRO A 214 -22.38 -16.94 12.87
CA PRO A 214 -22.90 -17.81 13.93
C PRO A 214 -24.04 -17.12 14.69
N ASN A 215 -24.04 -15.79 14.73
CA ASN A 215 -25.04 -14.94 15.36
C ASN A 215 -25.11 -13.58 14.64
N ILE A 216 -25.92 -12.63 15.12
CA ILE A 216 -26.10 -11.32 14.46
C ILE A 216 -24.97 -10.31 14.76
N THR A 217 -24.03 -10.65 15.65
CA THR A 217 -22.92 -9.76 16.05
C THR A 217 -21.60 -10.12 15.41
N GLU A 218 -21.39 -11.39 15.10
CA GLU A 218 -20.15 -11.89 14.54
C GLU A 218 -20.32 -12.27 13.07
N GLN A 219 -19.33 -11.91 12.27
CA GLN A 219 -19.11 -12.51 10.96
C GLN A 219 -17.76 -13.21 10.97
N TRP A 220 -17.73 -14.48 10.61
CA TRP A 220 -16.49 -15.22 10.41
C TRP A 220 -16.24 -15.45 8.92
N LEU A 221 -14.98 -15.38 8.53
CA LEU A 221 -14.49 -15.68 7.20
C LEU A 221 -13.52 -16.87 7.28
N TYR A 222 -13.86 -17.94 6.56
CA TYR A 222 -13.06 -19.16 6.44
C TYR A 222 -12.62 -19.37 5.00
N PHE A 223 -11.44 -19.95 4.83
CA PHE A 223 -10.98 -20.52 3.57
C PHE A 223 -10.66 -22.00 3.78
N VAL A 224 -11.37 -22.85 3.06
CA VAL A 224 -11.19 -24.31 3.12
C VAL A 224 -10.67 -24.79 1.78
N ASP A 225 -9.52 -25.43 1.76
CA ASP A 225 -8.93 -26.01 0.55
C ASP A 225 -9.91 -27.00 -0.10
N ALA A 226 -10.23 -26.76 -1.36
CA ALA A 226 -11.30 -27.45 -2.07
C ALA A 226 -10.90 -28.85 -2.55
N HIS A 227 -9.64 -29.27 -2.38
CA HIS A 227 -9.16 -30.61 -2.72
C HIS A 227 -8.97 -31.46 -1.45
N SER A 228 -8.27 -30.92 -0.46
CA SER A 228 -7.89 -31.62 0.76
C SER A 228 -8.91 -31.46 1.89
N GLY A 229 -9.70 -30.39 1.90
CA GLY A 229 -10.56 -30.01 3.01
C GLY A 229 -9.82 -29.40 4.21
N ALA A 230 -8.55 -29.05 4.07
CA ALA A 230 -7.81 -28.33 5.10
C ALA A 230 -8.39 -26.92 5.30
N ILE A 231 -8.59 -26.49 6.55
CA ILE A 231 -8.90 -25.08 6.87
C ILE A 231 -7.60 -24.30 6.74
N LEU A 232 -7.49 -23.47 5.70
CA LEU A 232 -6.31 -22.67 5.40
C LEU A 232 -6.22 -21.48 6.35
N THR A 233 -7.34 -20.79 6.59
CA THR A 233 -7.43 -19.72 7.57
C THR A 233 -8.86 -19.49 8.05
N SER A 234 -9.00 -18.89 9.23
CA SER A 234 -10.28 -18.49 9.83
C SER A 234 -10.11 -17.20 10.63
N ARG A 235 -10.99 -16.22 10.44
CA ARG A 235 -10.95 -14.94 11.19
C ARG A 235 -12.34 -14.33 11.37
N ILE A 236 -12.48 -13.47 12.38
CA ILE A 236 -13.62 -12.56 12.51
C ILE A 236 -13.45 -11.44 11.48
N ASN A 237 -14.50 -11.05 10.78
CA ASN A 237 -14.50 -10.10 9.66
C ASN A 237 -15.42 -8.89 9.93
N SER A 238 -15.74 -8.63 11.19
CA SER A 238 -16.60 -7.54 11.65
C SER A 238 -15.88 -6.72 12.72
N CYS A 239 -16.18 -5.42 12.79
CA CYS A 239 -15.78 -4.59 13.91
C CYS A 239 -16.40 -5.17 15.19
N HIS A 240 -15.52 -5.58 16.07
CA HIS A 240 -15.84 -5.91 17.44
C HIS A 240 -14.70 -5.26 18.21
N PHE A 241 -14.95 -4.21 19.00
CA PHE A 241 -13.94 -3.77 19.94
C PHE A 241 -13.54 -5.01 20.72
N ALA A 242 -12.29 -5.44 20.54
CA ALA A 242 -11.80 -6.61 21.23
C ALA A 242 -12.15 -6.40 22.70
N HIS A 243 -12.80 -7.40 23.30
CA HIS A 243 -12.86 -7.53 24.75
C HIS A 243 -11.42 -7.41 25.23
N ASP A 244 -11.04 -6.19 25.58
CA ASP A 244 -9.67 -5.85 25.91
C ASP A 244 -9.31 -6.77 27.08
N GLU A 245 -8.43 -7.75 26.87
CA GLU A 245 -8.01 -8.69 27.91
C GLU A 245 -7.46 -7.90 29.13
N TYR A 246 -7.11 -6.63 28.92
CA TYR A 246 -6.70 -5.64 29.91
C TYR A 246 -7.84 -4.97 30.68
N VAL A 247 -9.02 -4.76 30.08
CA VAL A 247 -10.20 -4.22 30.80
C VAL A 247 -10.84 -5.30 31.68
N GLN A 248 -10.84 -6.56 31.25
CA GLN A 248 -11.41 -7.70 31.99
C GLN A 248 -10.74 -7.95 33.36
N ALA A 249 -9.46 -7.62 33.52
CA ALA A 249 -8.76 -7.73 34.80
C ALA A 249 -9.29 -6.76 35.88
N ALA A 250 -9.90 -5.64 35.48
CA ALA A 250 -10.47 -4.64 36.40
C ALA A 250 -11.95 -4.90 36.76
N VAL A 251 -12.68 -5.66 35.94
CA VAL A 251 -14.15 -5.79 35.94
C VAL A 251 -14.70 -6.87 36.90
N ALA A 252 -13.85 -7.67 37.52
CA ALA A 252 -14.24 -8.89 38.25
C ALA A 252 -15.07 -8.74 39.56
N GLN A 253 -15.62 -7.56 39.91
CA GLN A 253 -16.18 -7.30 41.25
C GLN A 253 -17.67 -6.93 41.42
N ALA A 254 -18.55 -6.87 40.40
CA ALA A 254 -19.97 -6.52 40.68
C ALA A 254 -21.00 -7.14 39.70
N LYS A 255 -22.10 -7.73 40.23
CA LYS A 255 -23.21 -8.35 39.47
C LYS A 255 -24.60 -8.06 40.09
N SER A 256 -25.62 -7.75 39.28
CA SER A 256 -26.87 -8.55 39.05
C SER A 256 -28.18 -7.82 38.61
N LYS A 257 -28.72 -8.18 37.41
CA LYS A 257 -30.11 -8.51 36.88
C LYS A 257 -31.35 -7.57 37.15
N LYS A 258 -32.45 -7.40 36.35
CA LYS A 258 -33.21 -8.24 35.34
C LYS A 258 -34.41 -7.48 34.59
N ASN A 259 -34.62 -7.77 33.28
CA ASN A 259 -35.75 -7.91 32.27
C ASN A 259 -37.19 -7.25 32.28
N VAL A 260 -37.80 -7.05 31.05
CA VAL A 260 -39.06 -7.68 30.42
C VAL A 260 -39.75 -6.77 29.32
N GLU A 261 -39.79 -7.13 28.00
CA GLU A 261 -40.84 -7.67 27.01
C GLU A 261 -41.71 -6.70 26.12
N ASP A 262 -41.87 -7.09 24.83
CA ASP A 262 -42.44 -6.40 23.62
C ASP A 262 -43.73 -7.00 23.01
N LEU A 263 -44.45 -6.25 22.12
CA LEU A 263 -45.37 -6.75 21.05
C LEU A 263 -45.52 -5.76 19.83
N PRO A 264 -45.61 -6.21 18.54
CA PRO A 264 -45.71 -5.33 17.34
C PRO A 264 -47.05 -5.38 16.55
N VAL A 265 -47.34 -4.38 15.69
CA VAL A 265 -48.42 -4.38 14.66
C VAL A 265 -48.07 -3.49 13.44
N SER A 266 -48.32 -3.99 12.23
CA SER A 266 -48.05 -3.43 10.89
C SER A 266 -49.20 -2.62 10.24
N GLY A 267 -48.89 -1.75 9.25
CA GLY A 267 -49.69 -1.58 8.02
C GLY A 267 -49.99 -0.16 7.51
N ASP A 268 -49.71 0.05 6.20
CA ASP A 268 -50.17 1.07 5.22
C ASP A 268 -50.21 2.57 5.64
N MET A 269 -49.39 3.41 4.96
CA MET A 269 -49.29 4.86 5.20
C MET A 269 -50.58 5.64 4.90
N ASP A 270 -51.12 6.33 5.92
CA ASP A 270 -52.17 7.34 5.80
C ASP A 270 -51.57 8.65 5.25
N PRO A 271 -52.22 9.38 4.32
CA PRO A 271 -51.77 10.71 3.87
C PRO A 271 -51.65 11.78 4.98
N LEU A 272 -52.13 11.51 6.20
CA LEU A 272 -51.91 12.32 7.40
C LEU A 272 -50.69 11.88 8.24
N ASP A 273 -50.04 10.77 7.90
CA ASP A 273 -48.80 10.34 8.53
C ASP A 273 -47.63 11.17 7.99
N GLY A 274 -46.65 11.50 8.84
CA GLY A 274 -45.58 12.38 8.40
C GLY A 274 -44.61 12.80 9.48
N SER A 275 -43.65 13.64 9.09
CA SER A 275 -42.62 14.12 10.01
C SER A 275 -43.17 15.13 11.01
N LEU A 276 -42.74 15.00 12.27
CA LEU A 276 -43.08 15.89 13.38
C LEU A 276 -41.82 16.39 14.10
N ASP A 277 -41.80 17.68 14.44
CA ASP A 277 -40.76 18.29 15.29
C ASP A 277 -40.86 17.79 16.74
N ALA A 278 -39.74 17.31 17.27
CA ALA A 278 -39.60 16.78 18.61
C ALA A 278 -38.43 17.45 19.36
N SER A 279 -38.48 17.39 20.68
CA SER A 279 -37.33 17.74 21.52
C SER A 279 -37.25 16.84 22.74
N GLY A 280 -36.03 16.73 23.28
CA GLY A 280 -35.71 15.88 24.43
C GLY A 280 -34.31 16.20 24.94
N PHE A 281 -34.05 15.90 26.21
CA PHE A 281 -32.70 15.99 26.75
C PHE A 281 -31.89 14.78 26.32
N ASP A 282 -30.64 14.99 25.91
CA ASP A 282 -29.68 13.93 25.61
C ASP A 282 -28.99 13.42 26.90
N LEU A 283 -28.11 12.42 26.78
CA LEU A 283 -27.33 11.86 27.88
C LEU A 283 -26.40 12.89 28.56
N ASN A 284 -26.00 13.92 27.83
CA ASN A 284 -25.18 15.03 28.31
C ASN A 284 -26.02 16.16 28.93
N ASN A 285 -27.33 15.95 29.10
CA ASN A 285 -28.31 16.91 29.64
C ASN A 285 -28.49 18.18 28.80
N ILE A 286 -28.22 18.10 27.50
CA ILE A 286 -28.46 19.18 26.54
C ILE A 286 -29.82 18.95 25.89
N LEU A 287 -30.64 19.99 25.82
CA LEU A 287 -31.93 19.91 25.12
C LEU A 287 -31.66 19.90 23.60
N ARG A 288 -32.00 18.79 22.94
CA ARG A 288 -31.86 18.61 21.50
C ARG A 288 -33.21 18.73 20.81
N SER A 289 -33.17 19.23 19.58
CA SER A 289 -34.30 19.24 18.65
C SER A 289 -34.02 18.26 17.52
N PHE A 290 -35.00 17.45 17.17
CA PHE A 290 -34.89 16.39 16.15
C PHE A 290 -36.25 16.12 15.52
N LYS A 291 -36.29 15.24 14.52
CA LYS A 291 -37.52 14.85 13.83
C LYS A 291 -37.96 13.46 14.25
N THR A 292 -39.26 13.24 14.13
CA THR A 292 -39.92 11.96 14.38
C THR A 292 -40.92 11.69 13.27
N TYR A 293 -41.48 10.49 13.22
CA TYR A 293 -42.51 10.10 12.28
C TYR A 293 -43.79 9.75 13.02
N THR A 294 -44.88 10.45 12.72
CA THR A 294 -46.19 10.23 13.35
C THR A 294 -47.04 9.35 12.45
N VAL A 295 -47.58 8.27 13.03
CA VAL A 295 -48.70 7.52 12.46
C VAL A 295 -49.97 8.01 13.14
N THR A 296 -50.71 8.88 12.45
CA THR A 296 -51.87 9.61 12.96
C THR A 296 -53.01 8.65 13.29
N SER A 297 -53.22 7.62 12.47
CA SER A 297 -54.23 6.58 12.70
C SER A 297 -54.02 5.82 14.02
N GLN A 298 -52.76 5.73 14.47
CA GLN A 298 -52.35 5.06 15.70
C GLN A 298 -52.14 6.04 16.87
N ASN A 299 -52.24 7.36 16.64
CA ASN A 299 -51.84 8.40 17.60
C ASN A 299 -50.45 8.12 18.23
N THR A 300 -49.51 7.67 17.40
CA THR A 300 -48.21 7.16 17.82
C THR A 300 -47.09 7.84 17.04
N ASN A 301 -46.08 8.35 17.75
CA ASN A 301 -44.87 8.91 17.17
C ASN A 301 -43.74 7.90 17.32
N PHE A 302 -43.02 7.66 16.23
CA PHE A 302 -41.88 6.76 16.12
C PHE A 302 -40.60 7.59 16.00
N LEU A 303 -39.51 7.07 16.55
CA LEU A 303 -38.19 7.70 16.47
C LEU A 303 -37.52 7.43 15.11
N ILE A 304 -38.16 7.97 14.06
CA ILE A 304 -37.76 7.86 12.66
C ILE A 304 -37.71 9.26 12.04
N ASP A 305 -36.60 9.61 11.40
CA ASP A 305 -36.46 10.85 10.64
C ASP A 305 -36.49 10.57 9.14
N VAL A 306 -37.58 11.00 8.50
CA VAL A 306 -37.84 10.89 7.06
C VAL A 306 -37.60 12.21 6.30
N THR A 307 -37.02 13.22 6.94
CA THR A 307 -36.86 14.58 6.36
C THR A 307 -35.60 14.75 5.54
N ARG A 308 -34.65 13.82 5.67
CA ARG A 308 -33.39 13.82 4.92
C ARG A 308 -33.65 13.43 3.46
N SER A 309 -32.84 13.99 2.55
CA SER A 309 -32.98 13.77 1.10
C SER A 309 -32.86 12.31 0.65
N MET A 310 -32.29 11.44 1.49
CA MET A 310 -32.21 10.01 1.24
C MET A 310 -33.56 9.28 1.30
N PHE A 311 -34.59 9.86 1.93
CA PHE A 311 -35.85 9.16 2.17
C PHE A 311 -36.60 8.80 0.89
N ASN A 312 -36.94 7.52 0.77
CA ASN A 312 -37.71 6.97 -0.34
C ASN A 312 -39.05 6.43 0.15
N ALA A 313 -40.05 7.31 0.14
CA ALA A 313 -41.41 6.95 0.54
C ALA A 313 -42.01 5.80 -0.29
N GLY A 314 -41.67 5.70 -1.58
CA GLY A 314 -42.22 4.67 -2.48
C GLY A 314 -41.64 3.28 -2.26
N ALA A 315 -40.45 3.17 -1.66
CA ALA A 315 -39.82 1.91 -1.30
C ALA A 315 -40.02 1.54 0.18
N SER A 316 -40.59 2.45 0.99
CA SER A 316 -40.75 2.26 2.43
C SER A 316 -42.07 1.58 2.77
N ASN A 317 -42.04 0.60 3.68
CA ASN A 317 -43.21 0.04 4.34
C ASN A 317 -43.25 0.56 5.79
N MET A 318 -43.73 1.80 5.95
CA MET A 318 -43.70 2.50 7.23
C MET A 318 -44.71 1.92 8.24
N PRO A 319 -44.40 1.98 9.55
CA PRO A 319 -43.15 2.46 10.15
C PRO A 319 -42.04 1.40 10.22
N ASP A 320 -42.33 0.13 9.86
CA ASP A 320 -41.47 -1.01 10.19
C ASP A 320 -40.25 -1.19 9.27
N GLU A 321 -40.34 -0.74 8.01
CA GLU A 321 -39.28 -0.91 7.00
C GLU A 321 -39.03 0.44 6.27
N PRO A 322 -38.49 1.46 6.95
CA PRO A 322 -38.17 2.72 6.32
C PRO A 322 -36.95 2.57 5.39
N VAL A 323 -37.04 3.15 4.18
CA VAL A 323 -35.94 3.21 3.21
C VAL A 323 -35.41 4.63 3.11
N GLY A 324 -34.15 4.82 3.50
CA GLY A 324 -33.47 6.11 3.51
C GLY A 324 -33.90 7.01 4.67
N ALA A 325 -33.99 6.47 5.89
CA ALA A 325 -34.31 7.24 7.08
C ALA A 325 -33.20 7.15 8.14
N ILE A 326 -33.20 8.06 9.12
CA ILE A 326 -32.57 7.78 10.41
C ILE A 326 -33.59 7.02 11.25
N PHE A 327 -33.23 5.83 11.70
CA PHE A 327 -34.14 4.94 12.40
C PHE A 327 -33.51 4.49 13.72
N THR A 328 -34.15 4.79 14.84
CA THR A 328 -33.66 4.39 16.17
C THR A 328 -34.65 3.45 16.85
N ILE A 329 -34.14 2.29 17.28
CA ILE A 329 -34.91 1.19 17.87
C ILE A 329 -34.28 0.73 19.19
N ASP A 330 -35.11 0.17 20.08
CA ASP A 330 -34.70 -0.33 21.38
C ASP A 330 -34.30 -1.81 21.30
N GLY A 331 -33.13 -2.16 21.83
CA GLY A 331 -32.66 -3.54 22.05
C GLY A 331 -33.17 -4.17 23.34
N ASN A 332 -33.96 -3.45 24.14
CA ASN A 332 -34.67 -3.91 25.34
C ASN A 332 -33.76 -4.44 26.46
N ASN A 333 -32.52 -3.94 26.55
CA ASN A 333 -31.48 -4.51 27.42
C ASN A 333 -31.26 -6.01 27.15
N GLY A 334 -31.56 -6.43 25.93
CA GLY A 334 -31.35 -7.78 25.42
C GLY A 334 -29.94 -7.92 24.86
N SER A 335 -29.41 -9.14 24.94
CA SER A 335 -28.16 -9.47 24.28
C SER A 335 -28.42 -9.93 22.86
N PRO A 336 -27.80 -9.31 21.83
CA PRO A 336 -27.81 -9.78 20.45
C PRO A 336 -27.30 -11.23 20.30
N GLN A 337 -26.55 -11.71 21.30
CA GLN A 337 -26.08 -13.08 21.39
C GLN A 337 -27.03 -14.02 22.15
N SER A 338 -28.32 -13.68 22.21
CA SER A 338 -29.38 -14.51 22.77
C SER A 338 -30.46 -14.80 21.73
N ASN A 339 -30.95 -16.05 21.70
CA ASN A 339 -32.13 -16.45 20.91
C ASN A 339 -33.41 -15.68 21.28
N SER A 340 -33.41 -14.98 22.42
CA SER A 340 -34.51 -14.14 22.88
C SER A 340 -34.34 -12.65 22.54
N PHE A 341 -33.32 -12.28 21.77
CA PHE A 341 -33.10 -10.88 21.40
C PHE A 341 -34.24 -10.39 20.51
N GLN A 342 -34.91 -9.33 20.93
CA GLN A 342 -36.02 -8.69 20.23
C GLN A 342 -35.78 -7.19 20.25
N VAL A 343 -36.09 -6.55 19.13
CA VAL A 343 -36.01 -5.10 19.00
C VAL A 343 -37.41 -4.51 18.86
N THR A 344 -37.62 -3.33 19.42
CA THR A 344 -38.87 -2.60 19.29
C THR A 344 -38.72 -1.15 18.90
N HIS A 345 -39.80 -0.64 18.33
CA HIS A 345 -39.94 0.79 18.12
C HIS A 345 -39.92 1.54 19.44
N LEU A 346 -39.16 2.62 19.47
CA LEU A 346 -39.31 3.65 20.49
C LEU A 346 -40.52 4.51 20.10
N VAL A 347 -41.56 4.49 20.93
CA VAL A 347 -42.84 5.15 20.64
C VAL A 347 -43.34 6.03 21.79
N ASN A 348 -44.05 7.10 21.46
CA ASN A 348 -44.88 7.84 22.41
C ASN A 348 -46.12 8.46 21.75
N SER A 349 -47.07 8.96 22.56
CA SER A 349 -48.29 9.62 22.07
C SER A 349 -48.29 11.15 22.23
N SER A 350 -47.25 11.73 22.83
CA SER A 350 -47.18 13.16 23.21
C SER A 350 -46.07 13.95 22.51
N ASN A 351 -45.23 13.25 21.75
CA ASN A 351 -43.98 13.70 21.16
C ASN A 351 -42.97 14.33 22.13
N ASN A 352 -43.09 13.99 23.43
CA ASN A 352 -42.15 14.38 24.47
C ASN A 352 -41.21 13.20 24.76
N TRP A 353 -39.92 13.36 24.47
CA TRP A 353 -38.93 12.30 24.55
C TRP A 353 -38.03 12.49 25.78
N ASN A 354 -38.32 11.73 26.83
CA ASN A 354 -37.55 11.73 28.08
C ASN A 354 -36.46 10.66 28.12
N ASP A 355 -36.42 9.76 27.12
CA ASP A 355 -35.36 8.78 26.99
C ASP A 355 -34.12 9.45 26.40
N LYS A 356 -33.13 9.69 27.26
CA LYS A 356 -31.89 10.37 26.91
C LYS A 356 -31.04 9.56 25.94
N THR A 357 -31.00 8.25 26.10
CA THR A 357 -30.22 7.35 25.24
C THR A 357 -30.79 7.37 23.83
N ALA A 358 -32.12 7.29 23.71
CA ALA A 358 -32.82 7.40 22.43
C ALA A 358 -32.59 8.75 21.75
N VAL A 359 -32.71 9.85 22.49
CA VAL A 359 -32.47 11.20 21.98
C VAL A 359 -31.03 11.34 21.48
N SER A 360 -30.05 10.90 22.27
CA SER A 360 -28.63 10.95 21.89
C SER A 360 -28.35 10.16 20.61
N ALA A 361 -28.73 8.87 20.56
CA ALA A 361 -28.44 8.04 19.39
C ALA A 361 -29.10 8.57 18.11
N HIS A 362 -30.34 9.04 18.21
CA HIS A 362 -31.08 9.56 17.06
C HIS A 362 -30.52 10.88 16.56
N TYR A 363 -30.21 11.79 17.49
CA TYR A 363 -29.64 13.10 17.16
C TYR A 363 -28.22 12.97 16.59
N ASN A 364 -27.36 12.15 17.21
CA ASN A 364 -25.98 11.95 16.77
C ASN A 364 -25.91 11.27 15.39
N ALA A 365 -26.74 10.26 15.13
CA ALA A 365 -26.85 9.65 13.80
C ALA A 365 -27.28 10.67 12.73
N GLY A 366 -28.17 11.60 13.11
CA GLY A 366 -28.57 12.70 12.24
C GLY A 366 -27.42 13.65 11.89
N LEU A 367 -26.64 14.08 12.88
CA LEU A 367 -25.47 14.92 12.69
C LEU A 367 -24.39 14.24 11.84
N ALA A 368 -24.12 12.96 12.10
CA ALA A 368 -23.17 12.18 11.32
C ALA A 368 -23.58 12.07 9.84
N TYR A 369 -24.87 11.83 9.56
CA TYR A 369 -25.39 11.90 8.18
C TYR A 369 -25.18 13.29 7.57
N ASP A 370 -25.51 14.35 8.31
CA ASP A 370 -25.44 15.72 7.80
C ASP A 370 -24.00 16.12 7.49
N TYR A 371 -23.02 15.68 8.29
CA TYR A 371 -21.59 15.83 7.99
C TYR A 371 -21.22 15.22 6.64
N TYR A 372 -21.48 13.92 6.43
CA TYR A 372 -21.14 13.28 5.14
C TYR A 372 -21.87 13.91 3.95
N ARG A 373 -23.14 14.30 4.14
CA ARG A 373 -23.95 14.92 3.10
C ARG A 373 -23.49 16.32 2.71
N THR A 374 -23.06 17.11 3.69
CA THR A 374 -22.69 18.53 3.50
C THR A 374 -21.22 18.70 3.15
N THR A 375 -20.33 17.93 3.78
CA THR A 375 -18.88 18.01 3.57
C THR A 375 -18.45 17.33 2.26
N PHE A 376 -19.02 16.16 1.94
CA PHE A 376 -18.59 15.33 0.82
C PHE A 376 -19.67 15.08 -0.25
N GLY A 377 -20.88 15.58 -0.05
CA GLY A 377 -22.00 15.29 -0.95
C GLY A 377 -22.51 13.85 -0.89
N ARG A 378 -22.00 13.02 0.04
CA ARG A 378 -22.33 11.60 0.12
C ARG A 378 -23.76 11.40 0.63
N ASN A 379 -24.56 10.59 -0.08
CA ASN A 379 -25.92 10.29 0.31
C ASN A 379 -25.97 9.03 1.21
N SER A 380 -25.82 9.21 2.53
CA SER A 380 -25.82 8.13 3.54
C SER A 380 -24.64 7.14 3.46
N ILE A 381 -24.68 6.08 4.29
CA ILE A 381 -23.61 5.09 4.48
C ILE A 381 -23.16 4.42 3.17
N ASN A 382 -24.08 4.10 2.26
CA ASN A 382 -23.77 3.43 0.99
C ASN A 382 -23.62 4.39 -0.20
N GLY A 383 -23.79 5.70 0.01
CA GLY A 383 -23.78 6.70 -1.08
C GLY A 383 -25.06 6.73 -1.94
N GLU A 384 -26.02 5.84 -1.68
CA GLU A 384 -27.26 5.66 -2.45
C GLU A 384 -28.52 5.90 -1.61
N GLY A 385 -28.38 6.44 -0.40
CA GLY A 385 -29.50 6.73 0.50
C GLY A 385 -29.95 5.54 1.34
N GLY A 386 -29.03 4.66 1.74
CA GLY A 386 -29.31 3.57 2.69
C GLY A 386 -29.83 4.08 4.04
N THR A 387 -30.69 3.31 4.68
CA THR A 387 -31.22 3.61 6.03
C THR A 387 -30.11 3.52 7.07
N ILE A 388 -30.07 4.46 8.01
CA ILE A 388 -29.14 4.47 9.14
C ILE A 388 -29.91 3.97 10.36
N ILE A 389 -29.56 2.77 10.82
CA ILE A 389 -30.25 2.11 11.95
C ILE A 389 -29.37 2.16 13.19
N SER A 390 -29.89 2.74 14.28
CA SER A 390 -29.28 2.76 15.60
C SER A 390 -30.09 1.89 16.56
N ILE A 391 -29.44 0.94 17.23
CA ILE A 391 -30.04 0.06 18.23
C ILE A 391 -29.45 0.41 19.58
N ILE A 392 -30.28 0.90 20.49
CA ILE A 392 -29.85 1.31 21.83
C ILE A 392 -30.17 0.24 22.88
N ASN A 393 -29.70 0.44 24.11
CA ASN A 393 -29.94 -0.48 25.23
C ASN A 393 -29.54 -1.92 24.90
N VAL A 394 -28.37 -2.10 24.27
CA VAL A 394 -27.84 -3.41 23.96
C VAL A 394 -27.09 -3.95 25.17
N ALA A 395 -27.36 -5.20 25.54
CA ALA A 395 -26.71 -5.88 26.65
C ALA A 395 -25.62 -6.85 26.17
N ASP A 396 -24.66 -7.09 27.05
CA ASP A 396 -23.62 -8.08 26.86
C ASP A 396 -24.19 -9.52 26.95
N GLU A 397 -23.43 -10.53 26.53
CA GLU A 397 -23.83 -11.96 26.50
C GLU A 397 -24.40 -12.47 27.83
N ASN A 398 -23.86 -11.95 28.93
CA ASN A 398 -24.26 -12.29 30.30
C ASN A 398 -25.53 -11.54 30.77
N GLY A 399 -26.12 -10.70 29.91
CA GLY A 399 -27.28 -9.86 30.18
C GLY A 399 -27.01 -8.68 31.11
N GLN A 400 -25.75 -8.25 31.25
CA GLN A 400 -25.37 -7.01 31.93
C GLN A 400 -25.15 -5.88 30.91
N GLY A 401 -24.86 -4.67 31.40
CA GLY A 401 -24.48 -3.55 30.54
C GLY A 401 -23.27 -3.90 29.67
N MET A 402 -23.30 -3.45 28.42
CA MET A 402 -22.24 -3.64 27.44
C MET A 402 -21.34 -2.40 27.40
N ASP A 403 -20.05 -2.58 27.67
CA ASP A 403 -19.00 -1.57 27.53
C ASP A 403 -18.51 -1.50 26.08
N ASN A 404 -19.45 -1.43 25.14
CA ASN A 404 -19.12 -1.46 23.71
C ASN A 404 -20.18 -0.78 22.84
N ALA A 405 -19.77 -0.36 21.65
CA ALA A 405 -20.61 -0.02 20.51
C ALA A 405 -20.01 -0.70 19.28
N PHE A 406 -20.82 -1.09 18.30
CA PHE A 406 -20.28 -1.72 17.09
C PHE A 406 -21.21 -1.58 15.89
N TRP A 407 -20.60 -1.55 14.70
CA TRP A 407 -21.24 -1.73 13.41
C TRP A 407 -21.22 -3.20 12.97
N ASN A 408 -22.39 -3.80 12.75
CA ASN A 408 -22.48 -5.21 12.33
C ASN A 408 -22.55 -5.42 10.80
N GLY A 409 -22.41 -4.36 10.01
CA GLY A 409 -22.65 -4.39 8.55
C GLY A 409 -24.03 -3.89 8.12
N GLN A 410 -24.98 -3.71 9.06
CA GLN A 410 -26.34 -3.23 8.79
C GLN A 410 -26.78 -2.12 9.75
N ALA A 411 -26.45 -2.24 11.03
CA ALA A 411 -26.87 -1.31 12.07
C ALA A 411 -25.75 -1.05 13.08
N MET A 412 -25.86 0.09 13.76
CA MET A 412 -25.00 0.47 14.88
C MET A 412 -25.67 0.03 16.19
N PHE A 413 -24.93 -0.68 17.04
CA PHE A 413 -25.42 -1.20 18.31
C PHE A 413 -24.74 -0.44 19.45
N TYR A 414 -25.51 0.08 20.39
CA TYR A 414 -25.01 0.89 21.50
C TYR A 414 -25.28 0.23 22.85
N GLY A 415 -24.19 -0.06 23.56
CA GLY A 415 -24.25 -0.48 24.95
C GLY A 415 -24.55 0.68 25.89
N ASN A 416 -25.18 0.35 27.01
CA ASN A 416 -25.43 1.31 28.09
C ASN A 416 -24.20 1.56 28.98
N GLY A 417 -23.05 0.98 28.65
CA GLY A 417 -21.85 1.03 29.48
C GLY A 417 -22.03 0.25 30.79
N LYS A 418 -20.92 0.02 31.49
CA LYS A 418 -20.91 -0.68 32.75
C LYS A 418 -19.73 -0.26 33.64
N ASP A 419 -18.53 -0.68 33.29
CA ASP A 419 -17.34 -0.58 34.14
C ASP A 419 -16.33 0.42 33.58
N ALA A 420 -16.20 0.47 32.26
CA ALA A 420 -15.28 1.36 31.54
C ALA A 420 -15.99 2.61 30.99
N PHE A 421 -17.28 2.48 30.65
CA PHE A 421 -18.04 3.53 29.98
C PHE A 421 -19.39 3.84 30.64
N LYS A 422 -19.84 5.07 30.44
CA LYS A 422 -21.24 5.52 30.49
C LYS A 422 -21.97 5.04 29.21
N PRO A 423 -23.30 5.28 29.04
CA PRO A 423 -24.00 4.89 27.82
C PRO A 423 -23.34 5.48 26.56
N LEU A 424 -22.88 4.61 25.65
CA LEU A 424 -22.01 4.97 24.54
C LEU A 424 -22.70 5.82 23.48
N ALA A 425 -24.03 5.70 23.36
CA ALA A 425 -24.84 6.56 22.51
C ALA A 425 -24.68 8.06 22.84
N GLY A 426 -24.18 8.39 24.04
CA GLY A 426 -23.99 9.77 24.50
C GLY A 426 -22.86 10.52 23.79
N ALA A 427 -21.90 9.82 23.20
CA ALA A 427 -20.75 10.43 22.54
C ALA A 427 -21.01 10.58 21.02
N LEU A 428 -20.77 11.77 20.48
CA LEU A 428 -21.06 12.08 19.08
C LEU A 428 -20.00 11.47 18.16
N ASP A 429 -18.75 11.54 18.56
CA ASP A 429 -17.60 10.91 17.93
C ASP A 429 -17.74 9.37 17.81
N VAL A 430 -18.26 8.68 18.83
CA VAL A 430 -18.53 7.23 18.81
C VAL A 430 -19.62 6.92 17.79
N ALA A 431 -20.73 7.68 17.77
CA ALA A 431 -21.76 7.49 16.75
C ALA A 431 -21.23 7.78 15.33
N GLY A 432 -20.35 8.78 15.20
CA GLY A 432 -19.65 9.10 13.96
C GLY A 432 -18.70 7.98 13.51
N HIS A 433 -17.97 7.37 14.44
CA HIS A 433 -17.08 6.23 14.23
C HIS A 433 -17.86 5.02 13.71
N GLU A 434 -18.92 4.60 14.40
CA GLU A 434 -19.73 3.45 13.96
C GLU A 434 -20.37 3.64 12.58
N LEU A 435 -20.88 4.86 12.31
CA LEU A 435 -21.42 5.18 10.99
C LEU A 435 -20.33 5.16 9.90
N SER A 436 -19.12 5.58 10.25
CA SER A 436 -17.98 5.64 9.32
C SER A 436 -17.49 4.24 8.90
N HIS A 437 -17.63 3.21 9.73
CA HIS A 437 -17.44 1.81 9.27
C HIS A 437 -18.37 1.45 8.11
N GLY A 438 -19.63 1.89 8.16
CA GLY A 438 -20.58 1.72 7.05
C GLY A 438 -20.12 2.43 5.78
N VAL A 439 -19.50 3.61 5.91
CA VAL A 439 -18.91 4.34 4.77
C VAL A 439 -17.71 3.59 4.21
N ILE A 440 -16.78 3.15 5.05
CA ILE A 440 -15.57 2.40 4.66
C ILE A 440 -15.95 1.11 3.94
N GLN A 441 -16.94 0.37 4.44
CA GLN A 441 -17.47 -0.85 3.81
C GLN A 441 -17.99 -0.61 2.39
N ASN A 442 -18.57 0.57 2.13
CA ASN A 442 -19.15 0.95 0.83
C ASN A 442 -18.21 1.83 -0.02
N THR A 443 -16.90 1.83 0.29
CA THR A 443 -15.85 2.52 -0.48
C THR A 443 -14.66 1.58 -0.72
N ALA A 444 -13.58 1.71 0.05
CA ALA A 444 -12.38 0.86 -0.07
C ALA A 444 -12.62 -0.57 0.45
N ASN A 445 -13.60 -0.76 1.34
CA ASN A 445 -13.94 -2.03 1.97
C ASN A 445 -12.71 -2.71 2.59
N LEU A 446 -11.94 -1.91 3.35
CA LEU A 446 -10.70 -2.32 4.01
C LEU A 446 -10.92 -3.57 4.87
N VAL A 447 -10.14 -4.61 4.60
CA VAL A 447 -10.18 -5.86 5.35
C VAL A 447 -9.80 -5.60 6.78
N TYR A 448 -10.63 -6.09 7.70
CA TYR A 448 -10.53 -5.86 9.13
C TYR A 448 -9.47 -6.76 9.79
N GLN A 449 -8.23 -6.64 9.33
CA GLN A 449 -7.07 -7.40 9.81
C GLN A 449 -5.77 -6.62 9.57
N GLY A 450 -4.82 -6.70 10.50
CA GLY A 450 -3.48 -6.10 10.36
C GLY A 450 -3.54 -4.62 10.02
N GLU A 451 -2.68 -4.14 9.10
CA GLU A 451 -2.64 -2.73 8.72
C GLU A 451 -3.92 -2.26 8.02
N SER A 452 -4.53 -3.07 7.14
CA SER A 452 -5.80 -2.67 6.51
C SER A 452 -6.92 -2.52 7.54
N GLY A 453 -6.92 -3.32 8.60
CA GLY A 453 -7.86 -3.19 9.70
C GLY A 453 -7.56 -1.98 10.59
N ALA A 454 -6.28 -1.70 10.85
CA ALA A 454 -5.86 -0.48 11.54
C ALA A 454 -6.22 0.79 10.75
N LEU A 455 -6.15 0.75 9.41
CA LEU A 455 -6.66 1.81 8.56
C LEU A 455 -8.18 1.96 8.67
N ASN A 456 -8.93 0.85 8.73
CA ASN A 456 -10.37 0.87 8.92
C ASN A 456 -10.74 1.60 10.23
N GLU A 457 -10.12 1.20 11.34
CA GLU A 457 -10.27 1.86 12.65
C GLU A 457 -9.85 3.33 12.62
N SER A 458 -8.69 3.63 12.01
CA SER A 458 -8.18 4.99 11.93
C SER A 458 -9.09 5.92 11.14
N TYR A 459 -9.64 5.46 10.01
CA TYR A 459 -10.62 6.25 9.25
C TYR A 459 -11.90 6.49 10.04
N ALA A 460 -12.37 5.50 10.81
CA ALA A 460 -13.54 5.65 11.66
C ALA A 460 -13.29 6.68 12.80
N ASP A 461 -12.13 6.63 13.44
CA ASP A 461 -11.68 7.63 14.42
C ASP A 461 -11.54 9.03 13.81
N ILE A 462 -10.89 9.15 12.65
CA ILE A 462 -10.68 10.43 11.95
C ILE A 462 -12.02 11.10 11.66
N PHE A 463 -12.97 10.38 11.05
CA PHE A 463 -14.27 10.97 10.75
C PHE A 463 -15.13 11.18 11.99
N GLY A 464 -15.03 10.31 13.01
CA GLY A 464 -15.61 10.52 14.32
C GLY A 464 -15.17 11.86 14.93
N ALA A 465 -13.87 12.10 15.01
CA ALA A 465 -13.28 13.35 15.50
C ALA A 465 -13.55 14.57 14.58
N MET A 466 -13.88 14.36 13.31
CA MET A 466 -14.29 15.47 12.42
C MET A 466 -15.76 15.83 12.57
N ILE A 467 -16.61 14.85 12.88
CA ILE A 467 -18.02 15.04 13.25
C ILE A 467 -18.10 15.72 14.62
N ASP A 468 -17.29 15.26 15.58
CA ASP A 468 -17.11 15.89 16.89
C ASP A 468 -15.84 16.76 16.93
N ARG A 469 -15.90 17.89 16.24
CA ARG A 469 -14.70 18.66 15.85
C ARG A 469 -13.98 19.38 17.00
N ASP A 470 -14.52 19.34 18.22
CA ASP A 470 -14.10 20.20 19.32
C ASP A 470 -12.68 19.85 19.82
N ASP A 471 -12.26 18.60 19.72
CA ASP A 471 -10.90 18.18 20.06
C ASP A 471 -10.36 17.09 19.11
N TRP A 472 -9.46 16.23 19.63
CA TRP A 472 -8.76 15.16 18.91
C TRP A 472 -8.91 13.82 19.64
N LYS A 473 -9.83 13.75 20.60
CA LYS A 473 -10.04 12.61 21.46
C LYS A 473 -11.20 11.78 20.92
N MET A 474 -11.18 10.51 21.31
CA MET A 474 -12.28 9.60 21.08
C MET A 474 -12.81 9.11 22.44
N GLY A 475 -14.12 9.11 22.62
CA GLY A 475 -14.86 8.56 23.74
C GLY A 475 -14.76 9.37 25.04
N GLU A 476 -14.20 10.57 25.02
CA GLU A 476 -13.96 11.41 26.20
C GLU A 476 -15.24 11.76 26.98
N ASP A 477 -16.38 11.85 26.30
CA ASP A 477 -17.69 12.07 26.91
C ASP A 477 -18.20 10.85 27.72
N VAL A 478 -17.81 9.63 27.32
CA VAL A 478 -18.38 8.39 27.84
C VAL A 478 -17.42 7.55 28.66
N VAL A 479 -16.10 7.78 28.62
CA VAL A 479 -15.16 7.06 29.48
C VAL A 479 -15.31 7.43 30.97
N PHE A 480 -14.99 6.46 31.83
CA PHE A 480 -14.70 6.75 33.22
C PHE A 480 -13.20 7.01 33.44
N THR A 481 -12.88 8.14 34.07
CA THR A 481 -11.49 8.61 34.27
C THR A 481 -10.67 7.77 35.27
N ASN A 482 -11.33 6.89 36.05
CA ASN A 482 -10.65 5.92 36.89
C ASN A 482 -10.17 4.68 36.11
N VAL A 483 -10.66 4.48 34.88
CA VAL A 483 -10.19 3.44 33.94
C VAL A 483 -9.23 4.07 32.93
N PHE A 484 -9.65 5.15 32.29
CA PHE A 484 -8.86 5.90 31.31
C PHE A 484 -8.36 7.20 31.93
N THR A 485 -7.14 7.19 32.48
CA THR A 485 -6.61 8.33 33.25
C THR A 485 -6.39 9.60 32.43
N SER A 486 -6.24 9.49 31.11
CA SER A 486 -6.20 10.62 30.17
C SER A 486 -7.57 11.30 29.99
N GLY A 487 -8.64 10.62 30.37
CA GLY A 487 -10.01 11.03 30.13
C GLY A 487 -10.50 10.81 28.70
N ALA A 488 -9.84 9.96 27.91
CA ALA A 488 -10.28 9.55 26.58
C ALA A 488 -9.97 8.08 26.32
N LEU A 489 -10.73 7.43 25.43
CA LEU A 489 -10.45 6.07 24.97
C LEU A 489 -9.20 6.05 24.08
N ARG A 490 -9.13 6.99 23.14
CA ARG A 490 -7.99 7.23 22.24
C ARG A 490 -7.76 8.73 22.07
N ASP A 491 -6.57 9.11 21.67
CA ASP A 491 -6.22 10.51 21.36
C ASP A 491 -5.38 10.53 20.07
N LEU A 492 -5.94 11.10 19.00
CA LEU A 492 -5.28 11.19 17.69
C LEU A 492 -4.01 12.05 17.76
N SER A 493 -3.95 13.00 18.70
CA SER A 493 -2.80 13.88 18.90
C SER A 493 -1.72 13.25 19.77
N ASP A 494 -2.08 12.32 20.66
CA ASP A 494 -1.16 11.56 21.50
C ASP A 494 -1.62 10.11 21.65
N PRO A 495 -1.29 9.21 20.69
CA PRO A 495 -1.77 7.82 20.71
C PRO A 495 -1.39 7.04 21.97
N HIS A 496 -0.28 7.40 22.63
CA HIS A 496 0.08 6.78 23.90
C HIS A 496 -0.95 7.05 25.00
N ASN A 497 -1.76 8.10 24.85
CA ASN A 497 -2.94 8.41 25.66
C ASN A 497 -2.64 8.44 27.17
N GLY A 498 -1.50 9.02 27.54
CA GLY A 498 -1.02 9.10 28.93
C GLY A 498 -0.52 7.77 29.53
N ALA A 499 -0.52 6.69 28.76
CA ALA A 499 0.08 5.41 29.12
C ALA A 499 1.51 5.28 28.58
N THR A 500 2.28 4.31 29.09
CA THR A 500 3.71 4.16 28.76
C THR A 500 4.07 2.84 28.08
N GLN A 501 3.15 1.89 27.99
CA GLN A 501 3.40 0.59 27.36
C GLN A 501 2.10 -0.07 26.91
N LEU A 502 2.23 -0.98 25.95
CA LEU A 502 1.14 -1.83 25.47
C LEU A 502 0.46 -2.59 26.61
N GLY A 503 -0.88 -2.64 26.58
CA GLY A 503 -1.70 -3.28 27.60
C GLY A 503 -2.13 -2.37 28.75
N GLN A 504 -1.69 -1.11 28.78
CA GLN A 504 -2.31 -0.10 29.62
C GLN A 504 -3.56 0.48 28.91
N PRO A 505 -4.65 0.80 29.66
CA PRO A 505 -5.88 1.30 29.06
C PRO A 505 -5.65 2.52 28.16
N GLY A 506 -6.09 2.42 26.91
CA GLY A 506 -6.03 3.49 25.92
C GLY A 506 -4.68 3.67 25.22
N TYR A 507 -3.64 2.91 25.55
CA TYR A 507 -2.35 2.98 24.86
C TYR A 507 -2.46 2.51 23.41
N GLN A 508 -1.98 3.33 22.48
CA GLN A 508 -1.76 2.97 21.08
C GLN A 508 -0.35 3.38 20.64
N PRO A 509 0.32 2.58 19.78
CA PRO A 509 1.53 2.99 19.07
C PRO A 509 1.37 4.34 18.35
N ALA A 510 2.35 5.22 18.48
CA ALA A 510 2.41 6.49 17.74
C ALA A 510 3.36 6.44 16.53
N HIS A 511 4.14 5.36 16.40
CA HIS A 511 5.16 5.17 15.38
C HIS A 511 5.24 3.69 14.96
N VAL A 512 5.59 3.37 13.71
CA VAL A 512 5.69 1.97 13.21
C VAL A 512 6.67 1.10 14.00
N SER A 513 7.70 1.69 14.62
CA SER A 513 8.65 0.95 15.47
C SER A 513 8.01 0.40 16.75
N GLU A 514 6.82 0.91 17.11
CA GLU A 514 6.02 0.47 18.25
C GLU A 514 4.86 -0.45 17.80
N GLN A 515 4.75 -0.74 16.49
CA GLN A 515 3.64 -1.49 15.90
C GLN A 515 3.52 -2.87 16.54
N TYR A 516 2.29 -3.22 16.90
CA TYR A 516 1.95 -4.54 17.38
C TYR A 516 1.90 -5.54 16.22
N THR A 517 2.66 -6.62 16.35
CA THR A 517 2.80 -7.68 15.33
C THR A 517 2.23 -9.03 15.76
N GLY A 518 1.52 -9.07 16.90
CA GLY A 518 0.85 -10.28 17.40
C GLY A 518 -0.50 -10.54 16.73
N SER A 519 -1.20 -11.58 17.18
CA SER A 519 -2.47 -12.02 16.60
C SER A 519 -3.73 -11.56 17.34
N GLN A 520 -3.60 -10.91 18.51
CA GLN A 520 -4.76 -10.37 19.23
C GLN A 520 -5.41 -9.25 18.42
N ASP A 521 -6.70 -9.00 18.68
CA ASP A 521 -7.42 -7.89 18.06
C ASP A 521 -7.27 -7.84 16.54
N ASN A 522 -7.42 -9.00 15.89
CA ASN A 522 -7.28 -9.16 14.44
C ASN A 522 -5.91 -8.68 13.87
N GLY A 523 -4.83 -8.76 14.66
CA GLY A 523 -3.53 -8.18 14.29
C GLY A 523 -3.36 -6.75 14.79
N GLY A 524 -4.01 -6.40 15.90
CA GLY A 524 -3.95 -5.10 16.55
C GLY A 524 -4.60 -3.98 15.76
N VAL A 525 -5.82 -4.17 15.24
CA VAL A 525 -6.51 -3.16 14.43
C VAL A 525 -6.84 -1.90 15.25
N HIS A 526 -7.33 -2.05 16.49
CA HIS A 526 -7.58 -0.93 17.40
C HIS A 526 -6.29 -0.43 18.07
N ILE A 527 -5.23 -1.25 18.05
CA ILE A 527 -3.93 -0.88 18.63
C ILE A 527 -3.19 0.00 17.63
N ASN A 528 -2.91 -0.51 16.44
CA ASN A 528 -2.05 0.10 15.43
C ASN A 528 -2.69 1.31 14.72
N SER A 529 -4.00 1.53 14.87
CA SER A 529 -4.68 2.71 14.30
C SER A 529 -4.13 4.04 14.83
N GLY A 530 -3.51 4.05 16.02
CA GLY A 530 -2.82 5.20 16.60
C GLY A 530 -1.75 5.82 15.68
N ILE A 531 -1.05 5.00 14.89
CA ILE A 531 0.03 5.43 14.00
C ILE A 531 -0.54 6.35 12.90
N THR A 532 -1.60 5.92 12.23
CA THR A 532 -2.22 6.68 11.14
C THR A 532 -3.15 7.78 11.65
N ASN A 533 -3.73 7.62 12.84
CA ASN A 533 -4.42 8.69 13.57
C ASN A 533 -3.47 9.88 13.83
N LYS A 534 -2.25 9.59 14.29
CA LYS A 534 -1.22 10.60 14.48
C LYS A 534 -0.80 11.27 13.18
N ALA A 535 -0.65 10.51 12.09
CA ALA A 535 -0.36 11.08 10.77
C ALA A 535 -1.45 12.06 10.32
N TYR A 536 -2.74 11.71 10.50
CA TYR A 536 -3.85 12.61 10.20
C TYR A 536 -3.80 13.89 11.04
N TYR A 537 -3.61 13.77 12.36
CA TYR A 537 -3.47 14.91 13.27
C TYR A 537 -2.37 15.88 12.79
N LEU A 538 -1.20 15.35 12.41
CA LEU A 538 -0.07 16.14 11.95
C LEU A 538 -0.39 16.88 10.64
N ILE A 539 -0.98 16.19 9.66
CA ILE A 539 -1.40 16.81 8.38
C ILE A 539 -2.43 17.90 8.65
N ALA A 540 -3.50 17.59 9.38
CA ALA A 540 -4.57 18.53 9.68
C ALA A 540 -4.10 19.77 10.46
N THR A 541 -3.09 19.59 11.33
CA THR A 541 -2.44 20.70 12.04
C THR A 541 -1.61 21.58 11.10
N ALA A 542 -0.95 20.99 10.11
CA ALA A 542 -0.12 21.72 9.15
C ALA A 542 -0.94 22.52 8.13
N ILE A 543 -2.11 22.01 7.68
CA ILE A 543 -2.96 22.69 6.69
C ILE A 543 -4.25 23.26 7.28
N THR A 544 -5.21 22.40 7.61
CA THR A 544 -6.44 22.60 8.41
C THR A 544 -7.20 21.25 8.46
N LYS A 545 -8.09 21.07 9.44
CA LYS A 545 -9.04 19.94 9.47
C LYS A 545 -9.87 19.86 8.17
N ASP A 546 -10.40 20.98 7.68
CA ASP A 546 -11.27 21.04 6.48
C ASP A 546 -10.59 20.55 5.19
N LYS A 547 -9.28 20.78 5.08
CA LYS A 547 -8.50 20.34 3.91
C LYS A 547 -8.08 18.88 4.08
N ALA A 548 -7.62 18.50 5.27
CA ALA A 548 -7.20 17.13 5.56
C ALA A 548 -8.35 16.13 5.40
N GLU A 549 -9.56 16.44 5.89
CA GLU A 549 -10.71 15.52 5.78
C GLU A 549 -11.13 15.27 4.32
N LYS A 550 -10.98 16.26 3.43
CA LYS A 550 -11.22 16.10 1.99
C LYS A 550 -10.19 15.21 1.32
N ILE A 551 -8.91 15.40 1.66
CA ILE A 551 -7.81 14.57 1.16
C ILE A 551 -8.01 13.11 1.59
N TYR A 552 -8.30 12.90 2.87
CA TYR A 552 -8.52 11.56 3.42
C TYR A 552 -9.76 10.89 2.84
N TYR A 553 -10.87 11.62 2.69
CA TYR A 553 -12.08 11.09 2.06
C TYR A 553 -11.86 10.70 0.60
N LYS A 554 -11.17 11.53 -0.20
CA LYS A 554 -10.80 11.19 -1.58
C LYS A 554 -9.93 9.94 -1.64
N ALA A 555 -8.91 9.83 -0.78
CA ALA A 555 -8.07 8.64 -0.71
C ALA A 555 -8.89 7.38 -0.43
N LEU A 556 -9.83 7.44 0.53
CA LEU A 556 -10.70 6.33 0.87
C LEU A 556 -11.63 5.91 -0.28
N THR A 557 -12.16 6.85 -1.06
CA THR A 557 -13.12 6.54 -2.13
C THR A 557 -12.47 6.12 -3.44
N ASP A 558 -11.30 6.69 -3.76
CA ASP A 558 -10.78 6.70 -5.12
C ASP A 558 -9.49 5.88 -5.28
N TYR A 559 -8.73 5.71 -4.20
CA TYR A 559 -7.38 5.11 -4.24
C TYR A 559 -7.24 3.85 -3.37
N LEU A 560 -7.80 3.84 -2.16
CA LEU A 560 -7.65 2.68 -1.29
C LEU A 560 -8.42 1.45 -1.82
N THR A 561 -7.83 0.29 -1.58
CA THR A 561 -8.36 -1.04 -1.92
C THR A 561 -8.51 -1.87 -0.65
N LYS A 562 -9.15 -3.04 -0.76
CA LYS A 562 -9.45 -3.93 0.38
C LYS A 562 -8.22 -4.28 1.23
N HIS A 563 -7.03 -4.32 0.63
CA HIS A 563 -5.79 -4.73 1.29
C HIS A 563 -4.74 -3.61 1.32
N SER A 564 -5.14 -2.35 1.21
CA SER A 564 -4.19 -1.25 1.35
C SER A 564 -3.46 -1.31 2.70
N GLN A 565 -2.15 -1.13 2.65
CA GLN A 565 -1.23 -1.07 3.79
C GLN A 565 -0.91 0.39 4.15
N PHE A 566 -0.15 0.63 5.21
CA PHE A 566 0.22 1.99 5.64
C PHE A 566 0.97 2.78 4.55
N LYS A 567 1.84 2.11 3.77
CA LYS A 567 2.51 2.74 2.63
C LYS A 567 1.55 3.14 1.52
N ASP A 568 0.54 2.31 1.24
CA ASP A 568 -0.51 2.64 0.27
C ASP A 568 -1.32 3.86 0.73
N LEU A 569 -1.61 3.97 2.03
CA LEU A 569 -2.24 5.16 2.61
C LEU A 569 -1.40 6.40 2.32
N ARG A 570 -0.10 6.40 2.63
CA ARG A 570 0.78 7.57 2.40
C ARG A 570 0.70 8.05 0.94
N ILE A 571 0.79 7.12 -0.02
CA ILE A 571 0.74 7.43 -1.45
C ILE A 571 -0.65 7.96 -1.84
N ALA A 572 -1.72 7.31 -1.37
CA ALA A 572 -3.11 7.72 -1.64
C ALA A 572 -3.43 9.11 -1.09
N ILE A 573 -2.94 9.45 0.11
CA ILE A 573 -3.08 10.79 0.71
C ILE A 573 -2.31 11.83 -0.11
N LEU A 574 -1.07 11.53 -0.52
CA LEU A 574 -0.30 12.42 -1.38
C LEU A 574 -1.01 12.68 -2.71
N LYS A 575 -1.45 11.63 -3.40
CA LYS A 575 -2.19 11.76 -4.67
C LYS A 575 -3.48 12.54 -4.52
N SER A 576 -4.23 12.28 -3.46
CA SER A 576 -5.45 13.03 -3.17
C SER A 576 -5.17 14.51 -2.93
N ALA A 577 -4.07 14.85 -2.24
CA ALA A 577 -3.66 16.23 -2.05
C ALA A 577 -3.24 16.90 -3.37
N GLU A 578 -2.47 16.21 -4.21
CA GLU A 578 -2.06 16.68 -5.53
C GLU A 578 -3.24 16.90 -6.48
N ASP A 579 -4.24 16.03 -6.45
CA ASP A 579 -5.43 16.18 -7.29
C ASP A 579 -6.29 17.37 -6.87
N ILE A 580 -6.50 17.55 -5.57
CA ILE A 580 -7.37 18.60 -5.03
C ILE A 580 -6.68 19.97 -5.11
N TYR A 581 -5.39 20.04 -4.77
CA TYR A 581 -4.67 21.30 -4.54
C TYR A 581 -3.51 21.55 -5.51
N GLY A 582 -3.12 20.55 -6.29
CA GLY A 582 -1.99 20.63 -7.23
C GLY A 582 -0.69 20.06 -6.66
N VAL A 583 0.18 19.60 -7.56
CA VAL A 583 1.55 19.15 -7.25
C VAL A 583 2.35 20.31 -6.66
N GLY A 584 3.08 20.05 -5.57
CA GLY A 584 3.89 21.05 -4.87
C GLY A 584 3.10 22.06 -4.03
N SER A 585 1.79 21.87 -3.88
CA SER A 585 0.94 22.66 -2.98
C SER A 585 1.35 22.49 -1.51
N ALA A 586 0.94 23.42 -0.65
CA ALA A 586 1.21 23.31 0.80
C ALA A 586 0.58 22.04 1.39
N GLU A 587 -0.57 21.63 0.85
CA GLU A 587 -1.30 20.42 1.20
C GLU A 587 -0.53 19.16 0.81
N ALA A 588 -0.04 19.06 -0.42
CA ALA A 588 0.78 17.94 -0.85
C ALA A 588 2.10 17.86 -0.05
N ASN A 589 2.75 19.01 0.18
CA ASN A 589 4.01 19.09 0.90
C ASN A 589 3.88 18.76 2.40
N ALA A 590 2.69 18.87 2.98
CA ALA A 590 2.45 18.51 4.38
C ALA A 590 2.38 16.99 4.61
N VAL A 591 2.12 16.20 3.55
CA VAL A 591 1.92 14.75 3.67
C VAL A 591 3.20 14.02 4.06
N GLY A 592 4.29 14.25 3.33
CA GLY A 592 5.57 13.57 3.55
C GLY A 592 6.04 13.64 5.00
N PRO A 593 6.28 14.85 5.56
CA PRO A 593 6.77 15.03 6.92
C PRO A 593 5.88 14.40 8.01
N ALA A 594 4.57 14.40 7.81
CA ALA A 594 3.63 13.81 8.77
C ALA A 594 3.73 12.28 8.81
N PHE A 595 3.85 11.63 7.65
CA PHE A 595 4.06 10.18 7.57
C PHE A 595 5.47 9.77 8.00
N ASP A 596 6.49 10.57 7.66
CA ASP A 596 7.87 10.36 8.13
C ASP A 596 7.94 10.38 9.67
N GLN A 597 7.20 11.30 10.32
CA GLN A 597 7.19 11.42 11.78
C GLN A 597 6.56 10.22 12.51
N VAL A 598 5.73 9.43 11.82
CA VAL A 598 5.16 8.19 12.37
C VAL A 598 5.87 6.95 11.81
N GLY A 599 6.94 7.14 11.03
CA GLY A 599 7.79 6.11 10.46
C GLY A 599 7.16 5.31 9.32
N ILE A 600 6.08 5.82 8.72
CA ILE A 600 5.51 5.22 7.51
C ILE A 600 6.25 5.80 6.34
N ASP A 601 7.23 5.05 5.88
CA ASP A 601 8.10 5.35 4.76
C ASP A 601 7.38 5.61 3.42
N GLY A 602 8.03 6.40 2.57
CA GLY A 602 7.55 6.72 1.23
C GLY A 602 7.67 5.53 0.26
N PRO A 603 7.07 5.64 -0.94
CA PRO A 603 7.30 4.71 -2.05
C PRO A 603 8.78 4.45 -2.36
N ASN A 604 9.67 5.38 -1.99
CA ASN A 604 11.13 5.26 -2.12
C ASN A 604 11.84 4.89 -0.81
N SER A 605 11.16 4.24 0.12
CA SER A 605 11.81 3.53 1.23
C SER A 605 11.40 2.06 1.18
N GLY A 606 11.93 1.39 0.16
CA GLY A 606 12.12 -0.05 0.18
C GLY A 606 13.40 -0.35 0.95
N GLY A 607 13.25 -0.84 2.18
CA GLY A 607 14.27 -1.61 2.93
C GLY A 607 15.66 -1.00 3.10
N GLY A 608 15.86 -0.27 4.20
CA GLY A 608 17.18 -0.10 4.83
C GLY A 608 17.63 1.35 5.04
N SER A 609 17.73 1.73 6.32
CA SER A 609 18.54 2.82 6.89
C SER A 609 18.30 4.28 6.43
N THR A 610 17.96 5.08 7.45
CA THR A 610 18.06 6.55 7.63
C THR A 610 18.51 7.48 6.48
N SER A 611 17.75 8.60 6.38
CA SER A 611 18.16 9.96 5.95
C SER A 611 17.84 10.35 4.48
N PRO A 612 17.78 11.65 4.13
CA PRO A 612 16.56 12.45 4.06
C PRO A 612 16.27 13.02 2.64
N ASN A 613 15.00 13.31 2.35
CA ASN A 613 14.49 14.08 1.19
C ASN A 613 14.39 13.35 -0.18
N ASN A 614 13.38 12.51 -0.39
CA ASN A 614 13.09 11.97 -1.73
C ASN A 614 11.98 12.74 -2.45
N ASN A 615 12.40 13.83 -3.10
CA ASN A 615 11.99 14.07 -4.48
C ASN A 615 12.93 13.19 -5.32
N TYR A 616 12.36 12.19 -5.99
CA TYR A 616 13.04 10.96 -6.46
C TYR A 616 13.95 11.15 -7.68
N GLN A 617 14.25 12.40 -8.06
CA GLN A 617 15.26 12.75 -9.05
C GLN A 617 15.86 14.11 -8.70
N ASN A 618 16.26 14.30 -7.44
CA ASN A 618 16.94 15.53 -7.05
C ASN A 618 18.35 15.53 -7.63
N GLU A 619 18.63 16.50 -8.50
CA GLU A 619 20.01 16.88 -8.79
C GLU A 619 20.67 17.39 -7.50
N LEU A 620 21.87 16.90 -7.21
CA LEU A 620 22.79 17.46 -6.24
C LEU A 620 23.36 18.75 -6.79
N GLU A 621 23.62 19.73 -5.93
CA GLU A 621 24.31 20.95 -6.35
C GLU A 621 25.75 20.60 -6.77
N PRO A 622 26.18 20.97 -7.99
CA PRO A 622 27.56 20.74 -8.42
C PRO A 622 28.55 21.41 -7.47
N ASN A 623 29.64 20.72 -7.15
CA ASN A 623 30.68 21.30 -6.32
C ASN A 623 31.27 22.56 -7.00
N PRO A 624 31.29 23.71 -6.30
CA PRO A 624 31.79 24.94 -6.89
C PRO A 624 33.31 24.83 -7.07
N GLY A 625 33.81 25.21 -8.24
CA GLY A 625 35.23 25.11 -8.52
C GLY A 625 35.57 25.35 -9.98
N GLN A 626 36.79 24.98 -10.33
CA GLN A 626 37.25 24.92 -11.71
C GLN A 626 37.38 23.46 -12.13
N ASP A 627 36.84 23.15 -13.30
CA ASP A 627 36.86 21.81 -13.86
C ASP A 627 38.22 21.48 -14.48
N PHE A 628 38.72 20.28 -14.15
CA PHE A 628 39.94 19.72 -14.70
C PHE A 628 39.68 18.29 -15.20
N ILE A 629 40.40 17.92 -16.24
CA ILE A 629 40.42 16.56 -16.79
C ILE A 629 41.75 15.93 -16.40
N VAL A 630 41.69 14.81 -15.68
CA VAL A 630 42.85 13.97 -15.39
C VAL A 630 42.85 12.82 -16.37
N TYR A 631 43.94 12.65 -17.10
CA TYR A 631 44.02 11.66 -18.18
C TYR A 631 45.39 10.98 -18.21
N ARG A 632 45.42 9.78 -18.81
CA ARG A 632 46.67 9.06 -19.09
C ARG A 632 47.33 9.66 -20.32
N ASP A 633 48.48 10.27 -20.14
CA ASP A 633 49.22 10.91 -21.23
C ASP A 633 50.18 9.92 -21.89
N ALA A 634 49.78 9.41 -23.05
CA ALA A 634 50.61 8.51 -23.86
C ALA A 634 51.94 9.13 -24.28
N ALA A 635 52.00 10.46 -24.47
CA ALA A 635 53.24 11.16 -24.82
C ALA A 635 54.24 11.19 -23.66
N ASN A 636 53.74 11.10 -22.42
CA ASN A 636 54.52 11.05 -21.19
C ASN A 636 54.54 9.64 -20.57
N GLY A 637 54.44 8.59 -21.39
CA GLY A 637 54.57 7.20 -20.94
C GLY A 637 53.41 6.72 -20.05
N ASN A 638 52.18 7.15 -20.36
CA ASN A 638 50.95 6.82 -19.63
C ASN A 638 50.90 7.30 -18.17
N LYS A 639 51.73 8.29 -17.83
CA LYS A 639 51.62 9.04 -16.58
C LYS A 639 50.35 9.88 -16.57
N LEU A 640 49.81 10.14 -15.38
CA LEU A 640 48.68 11.05 -15.23
C LEU A 640 49.12 12.47 -15.51
N SER A 641 48.42 13.12 -16.42
CA SER A 641 48.52 14.55 -16.70
C SER A 641 47.15 15.21 -16.51
N MET A 642 47.13 16.54 -16.47
CA MET A 642 45.91 17.32 -16.23
C MET A 642 45.73 18.35 -17.33
N ALA A 643 44.48 18.56 -17.74
CA ALA A 643 44.07 19.63 -18.64
C ALA A 643 42.92 20.42 -18.00
N ASP A 644 42.74 21.68 -18.38
CA ASP A 644 41.52 22.42 -18.06
C ASP A 644 40.33 21.94 -18.91
N ALA A 645 39.12 22.43 -18.60
CA ALA A 645 37.91 22.11 -19.35
C ALA A 645 37.96 22.44 -20.85
N SER A 646 38.93 23.24 -21.32
CA SER A 646 39.13 23.53 -22.74
C SER A 646 40.07 22.52 -23.44
N GLY A 647 40.61 21.57 -22.69
CA GLY A 647 41.62 20.61 -23.16
C GLY A 647 43.05 21.18 -23.16
N SER A 648 43.28 22.35 -22.56
CA SER A 648 44.61 22.94 -22.47
C SER A 648 45.40 22.30 -21.32
N VAL A 649 46.59 21.79 -21.61
CA VAL A 649 47.42 21.09 -20.62
C VAL A 649 47.82 22.02 -19.47
N VAL A 650 47.57 21.59 -18.24
CA VAL A 650 48.00 22.26 -17.01
C VAL A 650 49.48 21.96 -16.79
N SER A 651 50.34 22.95 -17.04
CA SER A 651 51.78 22.78 -16.89
C SER A 651 52.17 22.52 -15.43
N GLY A 652 53.05 21.54 -15.21
CA GLY A 652 53.62 21.27 -13.88
C GLY A 652 52.96 20.13 -13.11
N PHE A 653 51.90 19.53 -13.64
CA PHE A 653 51.31 18.31 -13.10
C PHE A 653 51.69 17.10 -13.96
N THR A 654 52.41 16.16 -13.38
CA THR A 654 52.70 14.85 -13.97
C THR A 654 52.96 13.87 -12.83
N SER A 655 52.27 12.73 -12.82
CA SER A 655 52.50 11.71 -11.79
C SER A 655 53.91 11.11 -11.85
N ALA A 656 54.36 10.57 -10.72
CA ALA A 656 55.65 9.92 -10.61
C ALA A 656 55.72 8.67 -11.50
N MET A 657 54.64 7.88 -11.55
CA MET A 657 54.53 6.58 -12.20
C MET A 657 53.41 6.56 -13.25
N ALA A 658 53.46 5.59 -14.16
CA ALA A 658 52.37 5.37 -15.12
C ALA A 658 51.13 4.80 -14.42
N SER A 659 49.92 5.13 -14.90
CA SER A 659 48.66 4.63 -14.33
C SER A 659 48.17 3.38 -15.05
N LEU A 660 47.97 2.30 -14.31
CA LEU A 660 47.32 1.08 -14.80
C LEU A 660 45.80 1.22 -14.78
N SER A 661 45.26 1.72 -13.66
CA SER A 661 43.82 1.90 -13.48
C SER A 661 43.33 3.26 -14.00
N LYS A 662 42.00 3.39 -14.11
CA LYS A 662 41.36 4.71 -14.18
C LYS A 662 41.64 5.44 -12.85
N PRO A 663 42.10 6.70 -12.88
CA PRO A 663 42.26 7.47 -11.66
C PRO A 663 40.89 7.78 -11.05
N THR A 664 40.81 7.74 -9.72
CA THR A 664 39.63 8.08 -8.93
C THR A 664 39.93 9.34 -8.11
N VAL A 665 38.93 10.21 -7.90
CA VAL A 665 39.14 11.55 -7.34
C VAL A 665 38.08 11.81 -6.26
N THR A 666 38.49 12.37 -5.13
CA THR A 666 37.54 12.83 -4.09
C THR A 666 36.75 14.03 -4.61
N ASP A 667 35.54 14.22 -4.12
CA ASP A 667 34.58 15.17 -4.69
C ASP A 667 35.04 16.63 -4.59
N ASN A 668 35.83 16.95 -3.57
CA ASN A 668 36.49 18.26 -3.40
C ASN A 668 37.78 18.44 -4.23
N GLY A 669 38.16 17.47 -5.07
CA GLY A 669 39.37 17.52 -5.91
C GLY A 669 40.69 17.51 -5.14
N SER A 670 40.69 17.20 -3.84
CA SER A 670 41.90 17.26 -3.00
C SER A 670 42.81 16.05 -3.14
N ASN A 671 42.28 14.88 -3.52
CA ASN A 671 43.04 13.64 -3.65
C ASN A 671 42.69 12.90 -4.95
N ILE A 672 43.72 12.40 -5.63
CA ILE A 672 43.61 11.48 -6.77
C ILE A 672 44.29 10.18 -6.39
N LEU A 673 43.55 9.07 -6.43
CA LEU A 673 44.11 7.73 -6.23
C LEU A 673 44.18 7.00 -7.56
N TYR A 674 45.24 6.22 -7.74
CA TYR A 674 45.40 5.34 -8.90
C TYR A 674 46.33 4.17 -8.59
N VAL A 675 46.20 3.08 -9.35
CA VAL A 675 47.13 1.95 -9.32
C VAL A 675 48.28 2.24 -10.29
N ALA A 676 49.51 2.30 -9.79
CA ALA A 676 50.71 2.52 -10.59
C ALA A 676 51.17 1.25 -11.32
N ASP A 677 52.09 1.39 -12.29
CA ASP A 677 52.66 0.26 -13.06
C ASP A 677 53.45 -0.76 -12.22
N ASP A 678 53.82 -0.42 -10.99
CA ASP A 678 54.36 -1.34 -9.98
C ASP A 678 53.28 -1.99 -9.09
N HIS A 679 51.99 -1.81 -9.42
CA HIS A 679 50.81 -2.30 -8.72
C HIS A 679 50.62 -1.75 -7.29
N THR A 680 51.35 -0.70 -6.92
CA THR A 680 51.08 0.06 -5.69
C THR A 680 49.95 1.07 -5.90
N ILE A 681 49.18 1.37 -4.85
CA ILE A 681 48.21 2.47 -4.91
C ILE A 681 48.92 3.76 -4.50
N ARG A 682 48.85 4.76 -5.39
CA ARG A 682 49.40 6.09 -5.18
C ARG A 682 48.28 7.06 -4.84
N ASN A 683 48.52 7.97 -3.90
CA ASN A 683 47.65 9.11 -3.63
C ASN A 683 48.39 10.40 -3.97
N ILE A 684 47.79 11.21 -4.84
CA ILE A 684 48.23 12.57 -5.15
C ILE A 684 47.33 13.56 -4.42
N SER A 685 47.88 14.30 -3.47
CA SER A 685 47.15 15.32 -2.71
C SER A 685 47.50 16.73 -3.22
N PHE A 686 46.49 17.58 -3.42
CA PHE A 686 46.65 18.96 -3.90
C PHE A 686 46.54 19.99 -2.79
N ASP A 687 47.46 20.96 -2.81
CA ASP A 687 47.30 22.26 -2.16
C ASP A 687 46.96 23.29 -3.25
N TRP A 688 45.66 23.44 -3.51
CA TRP A 688 45.14 24.41 -4.47
C TRP A 688 45.45 25.87 -4.11
N GLY A 689 45.61 26.18 -2.82
CA GLY A 689 45.99 27.51 -2.36
C GLY A 689 47.46 27.84 -2.60
N GLY A 690 48.33 26.83 -2.52
CA GLY A 690 49.77 26.92 -2.79
C GLY A 690 50.18 26.61 -4.24
N GLY A 691 49.29 26.05 -5.06
CA GLY A 691 49.58 25.64 -6.44
C GLY A 691 50.57 24.48 -6.53
N SER A 692 50.56 23.57 -5.56
CA SER A 692 51.49 22.43 -5.48
C SER A 692 50.74 21.14 -5.17
N PHE A 693 51.37 20.00 -5.45
CA PHE A 693 50.84 18.68 -5.10
C PHE A 693 51.95 17.81 -4.51
N THR A 694 51.55 16.80 -3.74
CA THR A 694 52.41 15.75 -3.21
C THR A 694 51.91 14.40 -3.67
N GLU A 695 52.81 13.49 -4.00
CA GLU A 695 52.46 12.10 -4.34
C GLU A 695 53.11 11.16 -3.34
N VAL A 696 52.29 10.29 -2.74
CA VAL A 696 52.71 9.30 -1.75
C VAL A 696 52.20 7.91 -2.13
N ILE A 697 52.87 6.88 -1.61
CA ILE A 697 52.34 5.51 -1.66
C ILE A 697 51.26 5.41 -0.58
N PHE A 698 50.02 5.22 -1.00
CA PHE A 698 48.88 4.96 -0.12
C PHE A 698 48.91 3.51 0.36
N ASP A 699 49.03 2.57 -0.59
CA ASP A 699 49.20 1.15 -0.32
C ASP A 699 50.41 0.61 -1.07
N SER A 700 51.31 -0.01 -0.32
CA SER A 700 52.55 -0.61 -0.82
C SER A 700 52.39 -2.05 -1.29
N ALA A 701 51.20 -2.65 -1.16
CA ALA A 701 50.92 -3.95 -1.75
C ALA A 701 51.11 -3.88 -3.27
N THR A 702 51.73 -4.91 -3.84
CA THR A 702 52.12 -4.96 -5.26
C THR A 702 51.23 -5.90 -6.07
N ASP A 703 50.02 -6.10 -5.60
CA ASP A 703 49.01 -6.96 -6.17
C ASP A 703 47.70 -6.22 -6.39
N ASN A 704 47.69 -4.88 -6.45
CA ASN A 704 46.49 -4.11 -6.76
C ASN A 704 46.27 -4.00 -8.28
N ARG A 705 45.02 -4.12 -8.75
CA ARG A 705 44.63 -3.93 -10.16
C ARG A 705 43.76 -2.68 -10.38
N ASN A 706 42.86 -2.37 -9.45
CA ASN A 706 41.98 -1.20 -9.54
C ASN A 706 41.69 -0.59 -8.16
N VAL A 707 41.32 0.70 -8.14
CA VAL A 707 41.02 1.46 -6.92
C VAL A 707 39.91 2.49 -7.16
N ALA A 708 39.01 2.65 -6.20
CA ALA A 708 38.00 3.71 -6.13
C ALA A 708 38.04 4.40 -4.75
N VAL A 709 37.88 5.72 -4.71
CA VAL A 709 37.77 6.49 -3.45
C VAL A 709 36.34 7.00 -3.30
N SER A 710 35.81 7.01 -2.07
CA SER A 710 34.50 7.60 -1.80
C SER A 710 34.52 9.13 -2.01
N PRO A 711 33.38 9.77 -2.34
CA PRO A 711 33.30 11.21 -2.59
C PRO A 711 33.90 12.05 -1.45
N ASP A 712 33.62 11.69 -0.20
CA ASP A 712 34.13 12.35 1.01
C ASP A 712 35.58 11.99 1.36
N GLY A 713 36.18 11.01 0.68
CA GLY A 713 37.52 10.50 0.94
C GLY A 713 37.66 9.62 2.19
N SER A 714 36.55 9.19 2.80
CA SER A 714 36.57 8.37 4.01
C SER A 714 36.79 6.87 3.75
N ARG A 715 36.65 6.41 2.50
CA ARG A 715 36.82 4.99 2.11
C ARG A 715 37.56 4.81 0.81
N VAL A 716 38.21 3.65 0.67
CA VAL A 716 38.86 3.20 -0.56
C VAL A 716 38.46 1.76 -0.85
N ALA A 717 37.95 1.48 -2.04
CA ALA A 717 37.67 0.14 -2.54
C ALA A 717 38.76 -0.30 -3.52
N VAL A 718 39.17 -1.57 -3.45
CA VAL A 718 40.34 -2.10 -4.14
C VAL A 718 40.04 -3.49 -4.70
N LEU A 719 40.57 -3.74 -5.91
CA LEU A 719 40.65 -5.06 -6.52
C LEU A 719 42.10 -5.50 -6.62
N THR A 720 42.35 -6.82 -6.47
CA THR A 720 43.71 -7.38 -6.50
C THR A 720 44.05 -8.04 -7.85
N THR A 721 45.27 -8.51 -8.05
CA THR A 721 45.69 -9.25 -9.26
C THR A 721 45.29 -10.72 -9.23
N ALA A 722 44.59 -11.19 -8.18
CA ALA A 722 44.18 -12.58 -8.03
C ALA A 722 43.05 -12.99 -8.99
N TYR A 723 42.31 -12.03 -9.57
CA TYR A 723 41.10 -12.26 -10.38
C TYR A 723 40.11 -13.17 -9.63
N ASP A 724 39.67 -12.70 -8.47
CA ASP A 724 38.68 -13.31 -7.59
C ASP A 724 37.40 -12.46 -7.49
N ASP A 725 36.42 -13.01 -6.78
CA ASP A 725 35.12 -12.46 -6.44
C ASP A 725 35.16 -11.54 -5.22
N LEU A 726 36.32 -10.92 -4.90
CA LEU A 726 36.47 -10.10 -3.70
C LEU A 726 36.67 -8.62 -4.02
N VAL A 727 35.89 -7.77 -3.34
CA VAL A 727 36.13 -6.33 -3.23
C VAL A 727 36.65 -6.02 -1.83
N TRP A 728 37.84 -5.42 -1.73
CA TRP A 728 38.42 -4.99 -0.47
C TRP A 728 38.11 -3.52 -0.22
N VAL A 729 37.51 -3.19 0.92
CA VAL A 729 37.21 -1.80 1.30
C VAL A 729 37.98 -1.44 2.57
N TYR A 730 38.71 -0.34 2.52
CA TYR A 730 39.33 0.30 3.67
C TYR A 730 38.48 1.50 4.11
N ASP A 731 38.22 1.61 5.41
CA ASP A 731 37.61 2.79 6.01
C ASP A 731 38.62 3.51 6.90
N PHE A 732 38.81 4.81 6.67
CA PHE A 732 39.78 5.63 7.40
C PHE A 732 39.32 5.97 8.82
N THR A 733 38.01 5.93 9.10
CA THR A 733 37.44 6.23 10.42
C THR A 733 37.63 5.05 11.35
N LEU A 734 37.35 3.83 10.88
CA LEU A 734 37.57 2.59 11.61
C LEU A 734 39.01 2.12 11.55
N ASN A 735 39.79 2.64 10.60
CA ASN A 735 41.18 2.26 10.35
C ASN A 735 41.31 0.74 10.15
N GLY A 736 40.51 0.19 9.22
CA GLY A 736 40.43 -1.25 8.99
C GLY A 736 39.97 -1.62 7.58
N TRP A 737 40.40 -2.80 7.13
CA TRP A 737 39.99 -3.45 5.89
C TRP A 737 38.83 -4.42 6.14
N LYS A 738 37.87 -4.48 5.21
CA LYS A 738 36.87 -5.54 5.10
C LYS A 738 36.77 -6.01 3.65
N SER A 739 36.72 -7.31 3.43
CA SER A 739 36.43 -7.90 2.13
C SER A 739 34.93 -8.20 1.99
N PHE A 740 34.41 -8.02 0.78
CA PHE A 740 33.05 -8.38 0.39
C PHE A 740 33.11 -9.37 -0.77
N GLU A 741 32.39 -10.48 -0.63
CA GLU A 741 32.29 -11.53 -1.66
C GLU A 741 31.18 -11.16 -2.64
N LEU A 742 31.52 -11.18 -3.92
CA LEU A 742 30.62 -10.89 -5.02
C LEU A 742 29.84 -12.14 -5.38
N TYR A 743 28.53 -12.00 -5.51
CA TYR A 743 27.65 -13.07 -5.95
C TYR A 743 26.57 -12.50 -6.88
N ASN A 744 26.00 -13.38 -7.71
CA ASN A 744 24.82 -13.05 -8.48
C ASN A 744 23.57 -13.44 -7.68
N PRO A 745 22.72 -12.49 -7.25
CA PRO A 745 21.49 -12.80 -6.53
C PRO A 745 20.55 -13.60 -7.46
N THR A 746 20.18 -14.82 -7.07
CA THR A 746 19.43 -15.76 -7.94
C THR A 746 17.96 -15.87 -7.57
N ILE A 747 17.10 -15.90 -8.59
CA ILE A 747 15.65 -16.16 -8.51
C ILE A 747 15.34 -17.64 -8.84
N ASP A 748 16.33 -18.40 -9.33
CA ASP A 748 16.16 -19.79 -9.77
C ASP A 748 17.21 -20.72 -9.11
N SER A 749 16.75 -21.84 -8.55
CA SER A 749 17.55 -22.76 -7.72
C SER A 749 18.32 -23.82 -8.52
N SER A 750 18.30 -23.73 -9.86
CA SER A 750 18.70 -24.82 -10.75
C SER A 750 20.02 -24.61 -11.52
N ALA A 751 20.63 -23.43 -11.49
CA ALA A 751 21.93 -23.14 -12.10
C ALA A 751 22.91 -22.51 -11.10
N THR A 752 24.19 -22.89 -11.17
CA THR A 752 25.26 -22.30 -10.35
C THR A 752 25.82 -21.09 -11.09
N TYR A 753 25.58 -19.90 -10.55
CA TYR A 753 26.08 -18.63 -11.08
C TYR A 753 27.31 -18.22 -10.28
N ASN A 754 28.46 -18.11 -10.93
CA ASN A 754 29.68 -17.62 -10.29
C ASN A 754 30.03 -16.25 -10.85
N VAL A 755 30.40 -15.33 -9.95
CA VAL A 755 31.12 -14.12 -10.32
C VAL A 755 32.59 -14.50 -10.36
N ASP A 756 33.25 -14.29 -11.50
CA ASP A 756 34.64 -14.69 -11.70
C ASP A 756 35.60 -13.60 -11.21
N ALA A 757 35.41 -12.36 -11.70
CA ALA A 757 36.21 -11.21 -11.30
C ALA A 757 35.54 -9.87 -11.66
N ALA A 758 35.58 -8.91 -10.75
CA ALA A 758 35.22 -7.51 -11.05
C ALA A 758 36.32 -6.76 -11.82
N ASP A 759 36.03 -5.64 -12.46
CA ASP A 759 37.07 -4.78 -13.06
C ASP A 759 36.98 -3.33 -12.60
N VAL A 760 35.94 -2.62 -13.01
CA VAL A 760 35.71 -1.22 -12.66
C VAL A 760 35.08 -1.12 -11.28
N LEU A 761 35.50 -0.11 -10.51
CA LEU A 761 34.90 0.27 -9.24
C LEU A 761 34.54 1.76 -9.25
N HIS A 762 33.39 2.11 -8.69
CA HIS A 762 32.96 3.50 -8.49
C HIS A 762 32.03 3.59 -7.28
N PHE A 763 32.34 4.45 -6.32
CA PHE A 763 31.41 4.76 -5.23
C PHE A 763 30.23 5.60 -5.73
N ASP A 764 29.07 5.39 -5.12
CA ASP A 764 27.93 6.29 -5.23
C ASP A 764 28.20 7.60 -4.45
N TYR A 765 27.29 8.57 -4.57
CA TYR A 765 27.44 9.88 -3.95
C TYR A 765 27.43 9.83 -2.40
N SER A 766 26.75 8.86 -1.79
CA SER A 766 26.68 8.73 -0.33
C SER A 766 27.90 8.00 0.25
N GLY A 767 28.64 7.27 -0.59
CA GLY A 767 29.77 6.44 -0.20
C GLY A 767 29.37 5.13 0.50
N GLU A 768 28.11 4.71 0.36
CA GLU A 768 27.56 3.46 0.91
C GLU A 768 27.64 2.30 -0.07
N TYR A 769 27.53 2.59 -1.37
CA TYR A 769 27.51 1.60 -2.43
C TYR A 769 28.76 1.71 -3.30
N VAL A 770 29.29 0.56 -3.68
CA VAL A 770 30.32 0.42 -4.71
C VAL A 770 29.68 -0.21 -5.92
N MET A 771 29.51 0.57 -6.98
CA MET A 771 29.17 0.06 -8.30
C MET A 771 30.40 -0.60 -8.91
N TYR A 772 30.20 -1.77 -9.50
CA TYR A 772 31.23 -2.52 -10.19
C TYR A 772 30.68 -3.18 -11.45
N ASP A 773 31.54 -3.44 -12.43
CA ASP A 773 31.27 -4.46 -13.42
C ASP A 773 32.04 -5.73 -13.10
N ALA A 774 31.49 -6.88 -13.47
CA ALA A 774 32.14 -8.16 -13.26
C ALA A 774 31.86 -9.15 -14.39
N GLN A 775 32.87 -9.96 -14.69
CA GLN A 775 32.70 -11.15 -15.49
C GLN A 775 32.03 -12.23 -14.63
N SER A 776 30.97 -12.83 -15.16
CA SER A 776 30.28 -13.96 -14.57
C SER A 776 30.24 -15.13 -15.55
N THR A 777 30.28 -16.35 -15.04
CA THR A 777 30.16 -17.57 -15.84
C THR A 777 28.97 -18.42 -15.38
N ILE A 778 28.11 -18.77 -16.34
CA ILE A 778 27.05 -19.78 -16.17
C ILE A 778 27.60 -21.11 -16.66
N GLN A 779 27.72 -22.07 -15.74
CA GLN A 779 28.16 -23.42 -16.08
C GLN A 779 27.04 -24.19 -16.78
N ASN A 780 27.30 -24.67 -18.00
CA ASN A 780 26.33 -25.46 -18.74
C ASN A 780 26.65 -26.95 -18.62
N GLY A 781 25.87 -27.68 -17.82
CA GLY A 781 26.11 -29.11 -17.55
C GLY A 781 26.08 -30.04 -18.77
N GLN A 782 25.63 -29.57 -19.95
CA GLN A 782 25.55 -30.35 -21.20
C GLN A 782 26.04 -29.57 -22.45
N GLY A 783 26.59 -28.35 -22.29
CA GLY A 783 26.99 -27.44 -23.37
C GLY A 783 28.26 -26.65 -23.05
N ALA A 784 28.57 -25.61 -23.83
CA ALA A 784 29.66 -24.67 -23.50
C ALA A 784 29.19 -23.71 -22.40
N ASP A 785 30.09 -23.36 -21.49
CA ASP A 785 29.85 -22.32 -20.48
C ASP A 785 29.61 -20.97 -21.16
N ILE A 786 28.74 -20.16 -20.56
CA ILE A 786 28.42 -18.82 -21.05
C ILE A 786 29.08 -17.82 -20.10
N SER A 787 30.02 -17.05 -20.62
CA SER A 787 30.63 -15.93 -19.88
C SER A 787 30.07 -14.61 -20.39
N TYR A 788 29.70 -13.72 -19.47
CA TYR A 788 29.16 -12.39 -19.76
C TYR A 788 29.65 -11.39 -18.71
N TRP A 789 29.58 -10.09 -19.04
CA TRP A 789 29.81 -9.02 -18.09
C TRP A 789 28.50 -8.38 -17.67
N ASP A 790 28.35 -8.11 -16.37
CA ASP A 790 27.22 -7.39 -15.81
C ASP A 790 27.68 -6.28 -14.84
N ILE A 791 26.74 -5.43 -14.43
CA ILE A 791 26.97 -4.34 -13.47
C ILE A 791 26.18 -4.61 -12.19
N GLY A 792 26.84 -4.51 -11.05
CA GLY A 792 26.25 -4.65 -9.73
C GLY A 792 26.55 -3.47 -8.80
N PHE A 793 25.71 -3.30 -7.79
CA PHE A 793 25.82 -2.30 -6.74
C PHE A 793 26.00 -3.01 -5.41
N LEU A 794 27.22 -3.02 -4.89
CA LEU A 794 27.57 -3.66 -3.63
C LEU A 794 27.40 -2.68 -2.47
N HIS A 795 26.54 -3.01 -1.51
CA HIS A 795 26.35 -2.24 -0.28
C HIS A 795 27.50 -2.51 0.71
N VAL A 796 28.42 -1.57 0.85
CA VAL A 796 29.66 -1.74 1.65
C VAL A 796 29.63 -1.01 2.99
N TRP A 797 28.78 0.01 3.14
CA TRP A 797 28.73 0.84 4.34
C TRP A 797 27.32 1.30 4.69
N ASP A 798 26.99 1.39 5.97
CA ASP A 798 25.73 1.95 6.49
C ASP A 798 26.05 3.28 7.20
N ASN A 799 25.65 4.41 6.58
CA ASN A 799 25.87 5.75 7.11
C ASN A 799 25.05 6.01 8.38
N GLY A 800 23.87 5.40 8.52
CA GLY A 800 23.01 5.53 9.69
C GLY A 800 23.61 4.90 10.94
N ALA A 801 24.18 3.71 10.77
CA ALA A 801 24.85 2.98 11.83
C ALA A 801 26.35 3.31 11.97
N ASN A 802 26.94 4.00 10.98
CA ASN A 802 28.36 4.33 10.88
C ASN A 802 29.27 3.09 11.05
N THR A 803 28.93 2.01 10.32
CA THR A 803 29.64 0.73 10.34
C THR A 803 29.54 0.04 8.97
N TRP A 804 30.28 -1.05 8.80
CA TRP A 804 30.19 -1.90 7.61
C TRP A 804 28.76 -2.40 7.36
N ALA A 805 28.32 -2.35 6.11
CA ALA A 805 27.05 -2.91 5.67
C ALA A 805 27.08 -4.45 5.56
N ASP A 806 25.93 -5.00 5.17
CA ASP A 806 25.65 -6.42 5.01
C ASP A 806 26.29 -7.05 3.76
N GLY A 807 26.70 -6.26 2.76
CA GLY A 807 27.28 -6.77 1.52
C GLY A 807 26.23 -7.22 0.51
N ASN A 808 24.99 -6.73 0.60
CA ASN A 808 23.98 -7.02 -0.41
C ASN A 808 24.38 -6.44 -1.77
N ILE A 809 23.96 -7.13 -2.83
CA ILE A 809 24.27 -6.76 -4.21
C ILE A 809 22.97 -6.60 -4.98
N ASP A 810 22.74 -5.40 -5.50
CA ASP A 810 21.71 -5.14 -6.51
C ASP A 810 22.31 -5.22 -7.91
N LYS A 811 21.51 -5.56 -8.91
CA LYS A 811 21.96 -5.68 -10.31
C LYS A 811 21.29 -4.63 -11.18
N LEU A 812 22.06 -4.01 -12.08
CA LEU A 812 21.53 -3.03 -13.04
C LEU A 812 20.45 -3.64 -13.95
N PHE A 813 20.65 -4.89 -14.35
CA PHE A 813 19.68 -5.65 -15.13
C PHE A 813 19.40 -6.98 -14.43
N SER A 814 18.13 -7.35 -14.30
CA SER A 814 17.70 -8.64 -13.76
C SER A 814 18.10 -9.82 -14.66
N GLY A 815 18.44 -9.53 -15.92
CA GLY A 815 19.02 -10.46 -16.88
C GLY A 815 19.44 -9.71 -18.15
N LEU A 816 20.50 -10.18 -18.78
CA LEU A 816 20.98 -9.67 -20.06
C LEU A 816 20.50 -10.57 -21.20
N PRO A 817 20.15 -10.02 -22.38
CA PRO A 817 19.91 -10.83 -23.57
C PRO A 817 21.10 -11.75 -23.89
N GLU A 818 20.82 -12.86 -24.59
CA GLU A 818 21.86 -13.82 -25.00
C GLU A 818 22.97 -13.12 -25.80
N ASN A 819 24.23 -13.44 -25.49
CA ASN A 819 25.44 -12.84 -26.08
C ASN A 819 25.57 -11.33 -25.91
N THR A 820 24.96 -10.75 -24.87
CA THR A 820 25.17 -9.35 -24.51
C THR A 820 25.92 -9.22 -23.20
N SER A 821 26.59 -8.09 -23.03
CA SER A 821 27.38 -7.77 -21.86
C SER A 821 27.40 -6.27 -21.66
N VAL A 822 27.51 -5.86 -20.40
CA VAL A 822 27.62 -4.46 -20.00
C VAL A 822 28.82 -4.27 -19.10
N GLY A 823 29.51 -3.14 -19.23
CA GLY A 823 30.72 -2.88 -18.46
C GLY A 823 31.16 -1.41 -18.51
N ASN A 824 32.29 -1.12 -17.89
CA ASN A 824 32.84 0.22 -17.73
C ASN A 824 31.86 1.29 -17.18
N PRO A 825 31.10 1.01 -16.10
CA PRO A 825 30.09 1.95 -15.64
C PRO A 825 30.69 3.18 -14.94
N ALA A 826 29.97 4.30 -14.99
CA ALA A 826 30.29 5.52 -14.25
C ALA A 826 29.04 6.24 -13.78
N PHE A 827 29.01 6.65 -12.51
CA PHE A 827 27.99 7.55 -11.98
C PHE A 827 28.14 8.96 -12.55
N ALA A 828 26.98 9.55 -12.82
CA ALA A 828 26.82 10.99 -12.94
C ALA A 828 27.13 11.67 -11.59
N LYS A 829 27.56 12.93 -11.61
CA LYS A 829 28.08 13.66 -10.45
C LYS A 829 27.00 14.43 -9.71
N ASN A 830 26.08 15.03 -10.45
CA ASN A 830 24.95 15.78 -9.92
C ASN A 830 23.65 14.97 -9.95
N SER A 831 23.51 13.99 -10.83
CA SER A 831 22.29 13.18 -10.95
C SER A 831 22.55 11.78 -10.37
N PRO A 832 22.39 11.55 -9.05
CA PRO A 832 22.85 10.33 -8.38
C PRO A 832 22.19 9.04 -8.88
N TYR A 833 21.07 9.19 -9.58
CA TYR A 833 20.28 8.14 -10.21
C TYR A 833 20.67 7.88 -11.67
N ILE A 834 21.66 8.56 -12.23
CA ILE A 834 22.12 8.37 -13.62
C ILE A 834 23.50 7.71 -13.65
N ILE A 835 23.66 6.73 -14.54
CA ILE A 835 24.94 6.13 -14.90
C ILE A 835 25.14 6.12 -16.41
N ALA A 836 26.39 6.00 -16.86
CA ALA A 836 26.75 5.65 -18.22
C ALA A 836 27.64 4.40 -18.23
N PHE A 837 27.50 3.54 -19.24
CA PHE A 837 28.23 2.28 -19.35
C PHE A 837 28.37 1.84 -20.81
N ASP A 838 29.31 0.95 -21.10
CA ASP A 838 29.43 0.27 -22.38
C ASP A 838 28.44 -0.90 -22.44
N PHE A 839 27.68 -0.97 -23.53
CA PHE A 839 26.89 -2.13 -23.92
C PHE A 839 27.54 -2.77 -25.14
N PHE A 840 27.72 -4.09 -25.13
CA PHE A 840 28.28 -4.82 -26.27
C PHE A 840 27.62 -6.17 -26.50
N ASP A 841 27.54 -6.52 -27.77
CA ASP A 841 27.07 -7.81 -28.26
C ASP A 841 28.01 -8.36 -29.35
N ASP A 842 27.67 -9.51 -29.94
CA ASP A 842 28.47 -10.16 -30.99
C ASP A 842 28.79 -9.27 -32.22
N SER A 843 28.06 -8.16 -32.39
CA SER A 843 28.05 -7.35 -33.61
C SER A 843 28.27 -5.85 -33.40
N SER A 844 28.14 -5.36 -32.16
CA SER A 844 28.11 -3.95 -31.84
C SER A 844 28.67 -3.63 -30.46
N LEU A 845 29.23 -2.44 -30.33
CA LEU A 845 29.67 -1.82 -29.08
C LEU A 845 29.07 -0.42 -29.05
N ALA A 846 28.49 -0.01 -27.94
CA ALA A 846 27.83 1.28 -27.83
C ALA A 846 27.94 1.82 -26.40
N LEU A 847 28.00 3.15 -26.28
CA LEU A 847 27.89 3.86 -25.03
C LEU A 847 26.42 4.09 -24.71
N TRP A 848 25.99 3.67 -23.53
CA TRP A 848 24.63 3.80 -23.03
C TRP A 848 24.58 4.64 -21.77
N GLY A 849 23.42 5.26 -21.53
CA GLY A 849 23.06 5.89 -20.26
C GLY A 849 21.87 5.15 -19.66
N ALA A 850 21.83 5.01 -18.33
CA ALA A 850 20.67 4.49 -17.64
C ALA A 850 20.31 5.30 -16.40
N ASN A 851 19.02 5.32 -16.10
CA ASN A 851 18.48 5.77 -14.83
C ASN A 851 18.28 4.56 -13.92
N ILE A 852 19.06 4.47 -12.84
CA ILE A 852 19.06 3.31 -11.94
C ILE A 852 17.83 3.27 -11.01
N GLU A 853 17.08 4.37 -10.90
CA GLU A 853 15.83 4.42 -10.14
C GLU A 853 14.62 4.05 -11.01
N THR A 854 14.57 4.50 -12.28
CA THR A 854 13.45 4.19 -13.18
C THR A 854 13.65 2.92 -14.00
N GLY A 855 14.91 2.48 -14.17
CA GLY A 855 15.31 1.38 -15.04
C GLY A 855 15.33 1.73 -16.53
N ASP A 856 15.15 3.00 -16.89
CA ASP A 856 15.28 3.47 -18.27
C ASP A 856 16.73 3.38 -18.73
N ALA A 857 17.00 2.90 -19.93
CA ALA A 857 18.33 2.88 -20.53
C ALA A 857 18.27 3.21 -22.03
N GLU A 858 19.16 4.07 -22.50
CA GLU A 858 19.23 4.52 -23.89
C GLU A 858 20.66 4.52 -24.43
N GLU A 859 20.80 4.25 -25.73
CA GLU A 859 22.06 4.42 -26.45
C GLU A 859 22.40 5.92 -26.60
N ILE A 860 23.55 6.33 -26.06
CA ILE A 860 24.11 7.68 -26.23
C ILE A 860 24.85 7.76 -27.58
N ALA A 861 25.68 6.76 -27.89
CA ALA A 861 26.45 6.71 -29.12
C ALA A 861 26.88 5.28 -29.48
N THR A 862 26.80 4.92 -30.76
CA THR A 862 27.45 3.72 -31.29
C THR A 862 28.97 3.92 -31.30
N ASN A 863 29.73 2.91 -30.87
CA ASN A 863 31.17 2.97 -30.76
C ASN A 863 31.86 1.72 -31.36
N ASN A 864 33.18 1.75 -31.49
CA ASN A 864 33.99 0.61 -31.94
C ASN A 864 35.23 0.38 -31.04
N VAL A 865 35.33 1.15 -29.95
CA VAL A 865 36.27 0.99 -28.83
C VAL A 865 35.49 1.14 -27.53
N TYR A 866 35.99 0.57 -26.43
CA TYR A 866 35.35 0.73 -25.11
C TYR A 866 35.43 2.19 -24.67
N SER A 867 34.31 2.73 -24.19
CA SER A 867 34.09 4.17 -24.03
C SER A 867 34.64 4.71 -22.71
N VAL A 868 34.75 3.88 -21.66
CA VAL A 868 35.25 4.24 -20.33
C VAL A 868 34.69 5.60 -19.82
N PRO A 869 33.35 5.75 -19.76
CA PRO A 869 32.67 7.03 -19.53
C PRO A 869 33.10 7.77 -18.26
N SER A 870 33.09 9.09 -18.28
CA SER A 870 33.25 9.94 -17.10
C SER A 870 32.47 11.25 -17.24
N PHE A 871 31.59 11.53 -16.28
CA PHE A 871 30.79 12.75 -16.27
C PHE A 871 31.61 13.96 -15.80
N ALA A 872 31.31 15.12 -16.38
CA ALA A 872 31.72 16.41 -15.84
C ALA A 872 30.97 16.72 -14.53
N PRO A 873 31.47 17.61 -13.65
CA PRO A 873 30.84 17.88 -12.35
C PRO A 873 29.37 18.35 -12.39
N SER A 874 28.94 18.93 -13.51
CA SER A 874 27.56 19.40 -13.74
C SER A 874 26.72 18.46 -14.63
N ASP A 875 27.27 17.31 -14.99
CA ASP A 875 26.67 16.28 -15.86
C ASP A 875 26.26 16.73 -17.28
N GLN A 876 26.49 18.00 -17.64
CA GLN A 876 26.23 18.54 -18.98
C GLN A 876 27.08 17.89 -20.08
N TYR A 877 28.22 17.30 -19.68
CA TYR A 877 29.17 16.67 -20.58
C TYR A 877 29.58 15.31 -20.06
N LEU A 878 29.70 14.36 -20.98
CA LEU A 878 30.26 13.04 -20.75
C LEU A 878 31.51 12.89 -21.61
N LEU A 879 32.64 12.58 -20.96
CA LEU A 879 33.87 12.20 -21.62
C LEU A 879 33.84 10.71 -21.88
N ALA A 880 34.10 10.31 -23.11
CA ALA A 880 34.22 8.90 -23.48
C ALA A 880 35.23 8.72 -24.62
N ASP A 881 35.98 7.63 -24.58
CA ASP A 881 36.87 7.23 -25.66
C ASP A 881 36.06 6.77 -26.88
N SER A 882 36.45 7.22 -28.07
CA SER A 882 35.74 6.94 -29.32
C SER A 882 36.71 6.58 -30.45
N GLY A 883 36.25 5.81 -31.44
CA GLY A 883 37.05 5.45 -32.62
C GLY A 883 36.49 5.99 -33.94
N ILE A 884 35.96 7.21 -33.93
CA ILE A 884 35.44 7.90 -35.11
C ILE A 884 36.62 8.47 -35.94
N ASN A 885 36.61 8.28 -37.26
CA ASN A 885 37.61 8.71 -38.25
C ASN A 885 38.96 7.94 -38.29
N GLY A 886 39.00 6.68 -37.89
CA GLY A 886 40.17 5.81 -38.12
C GLY A 886 41.39 6.12 -37.24
N GLY A 887 41.20 6.88 -36.16
CA GLY A 887 42.12 7.00 -35.02
C GLY A 887 41.36 6.79 -33.71
N THR A 888 42.08 6.46 -32.63
CA THR A 888 41.56 6.39 -31.26
C THR A 888 41.68 7.76 -30.59
N GLY A 889 40.60 8.34 -30.07
CA GLY A 889 40.63 9.62 -29.35
C GLY A 889 39.43 9.83 -28.43
N THR A 890 39.59 10.66 -27.39
CA THR A 890 38.53 11.00 -26.44
C THR A 890 37.59 12.05 -27.02
N GLU A 891 36.29 11.78 -27.04
CA GLU A 891 35.24 12.72 -27.46
C GLU A 891 34.48 13.28 -26.24
N ILE A 892 33.94 14.48 -26.42
CA ILE A 892 33.05 15.13 -25.44
C ILE A 892 31.64 15.03 -25.99
N TYR A 893 30.81 14.22 -25.35
CA TYR A 893 29.39 14.14 -25.64
C TYR A 893 28.66 15.19 -24.81
N THR A 894 27.84 16.01 -25.45
CA THR A 894 26.85 16.82 -24.73
C THR A 894 25.72 15.90 -24.35
N VAL A 895 25.55 15.66 -23.06
CA VAL A 895 24.46 14.84 -22.55
C VAL A 895 23.36 15.78 -22.13
N LYS A 896 22.21 15.70 -22.81
CA LYS A 896 20.96 16.22 -22.27
C LYS A 896 20.39 15.09 -21.45
N LEU A 897 20.73 15.10 -20.16
CA LEU A 897 20.06 14.26 -19.17
C LEU A 897 18.60 14.68 -19.03
#